data_AF-A0A257LXU6-F1
#
_entry.id   AF-A0A257LXU6-F1
#
_cell.length_a   1.000
_cell.length_b   1.000
_cell.length_c   1.000
_cell.angle_alpha   90.00
_cell.angle_beta   90.00
_cell.angle_gamma   90.00
#
_symmetry.space_group_name_H-M   'P 1'
#
loop_
_entity.id
_entity.type
_entity.pdbx_description
1 polymer ?
#
loop_
_entity_poly.entity_id
_entity_poly.type
_entity_poly.pdbx_seq_one_letter_code
_entity_poly.pdbx_strand_id
1 'polypeptide(L)'
;MNRPTIHLRFACALIAIGAALSGHGQEAGQTSLFGPPVAASESLAGSGAAIPKPNKFDQSKAAVMQKSRGCLDCHKGSEDPHGSEFVRLGCTDCHGGDATPGLTMRQAHPTPRNPVFFESSANPNDSSVLLNHESPEFIQFVNPGDLRVAKKTCGDCHAQSVDHVNHSMMRHGAMLWGAAAYNNGSYPVKDSIFGQAYGANGVPLALKSPIKVTPELQKTLGIVDEIFPLPRFNVSQPGNLFRIFEKGGSKLGELGNPDPNEPPGKPFRRLGERGLGTNSRVDPVVIGAHKTRLHDPLLDFFGSNNRPGDYRSSGCTSCHVVYANDRSPSNSGWYSAYGNQGLSFNPDPMISKKEKGHPIAHKFTRSIPSSQCMTCHMHQGNLFVNPFLGYTWWDQESDGEFMYPKEQKNPTDEDMVKSLRDNPEAAAARGLWGDVNFLEKTAELNPKLKETQFADYHGHGWVFRAVFKKDREGNLLTLKDEKISHDDQAKFRKAVHMKDIHLAKGMQCVDCHFLNDSHGNGLLNVEPRAATAITCVDCHGTVSKHTTLVTSGKGGTLSKDGKVEPINLRESNTPYGPRFTWSADGKRLMQQSSMEPNLKWEVPQTLDTVTPGSDHYNVMSAYAKTLQRDGKTWGAVPDDPTKCGKQLAHSNQEMDCQTCHTAWATSCFGCH
;
A
#
# COMPACT_ATOMS: atom_id res chain seq x y z
N MET A 1 -19.55 -44.41 -42.42
CA MET A 1 -19.89 -44.99 -41.12
C MET A 1 -20.80 -44.01 -40.40
N ASN A 2 -22.07 -44.39 -40.29
CA ASN A 2 -23.15 -43.63 -39.68
C ASN A 2 -23.03 -43.62 -38.15
N ARG A 3 -23.37 -42.49 -37.52
CA ARG A 3 -24.38 -42.39 -36.44
C ARG A 3 -24.46 -40.96 -35.87
N PRO A 4 -25.61 -40.27 -36.04
CA PRO A 4 -26.14 -39.29 -35.09
C PRO A 4 -27.15 -39.98 -34.14
N THR A 5 -27.73 -39.23 -33.18
CA THR A 5 -28.92 -39.46 -32.30
C THR A 5 -28.60 -39.22 -30.81
N ILE A 6 -29.45 -38.67 -29.92
CA ILE A 6 -30.85 -38.20 -29.93
C ILE A 6 -31.10 -37.34 -28.66
N HIS A 7 -32.05 -36.41 -28.74
CA HIS A 7 -32.66 -35.66 -27.62
C HIS A 7 -33.55 -36.52 -26.72
N LEU A 8 -33.70 -36.18 -25.43
CA LEU A 8 -34.95 -36.45 -24.72
C LEU A 8 -35.21 -35.37 -23.64
N ARG A 9 -36.35 -34.67 -23.76
CA ARG A 9 -37.08 -33.99 -22.68
C ARG A 9 -38.28 -34.87 -22.34
N PHE A 10 -38.63 -34.98 -21.07
CA PHE A 10 -40.03 -35.16 -20.64
C PHE A 10 -40.26 -34.53 -19.26
N ALA A 11 -41.47 -34.02 -19.11
CA ALA A 11 -41.99 -33.23 -18.00
C ALA A 11 -43.08 -34.00 -17.23
N CYS A 12 -43.60 -33.35 -16.17
CA CYS A 12 -44.84 -33.63 -15.40
C CYS A 12 -44.74 -34.73 -14.31
N ALA A 13 -45.39 -34.65 -13.14
CA ALA A 13 -46.42 -33.75 -12.60
C ALA A 13 -46.58 -33.93 -11.07
N LEU A 14 -47.08 -32.85 -10.42
CA LEU A 14 -48.02 -32.72 -9.29
C LEU A 14 -48.18 -33.83 -8.24
N ILE A 15 -48.29 -33.42 -6.96
CA ILE A 15 -49.50 -33.57 -6.12
C ILE A 15 -49.46 -32.52 -4.99
N ALA A 16 -50.62 -31.91 -4.75
CA ALA A 16 -50.91 -30.89 -3.76
C ALA A 16 -51.82 -31.43 -2.66
N ILE A 17 -51.69 -30.94 -1.42
CA ILE A 17 -52.73 -30.80 -0.36
C ILE A 17 -52.19 -29.69 0.58
N GLY A 18 -52.86 -28.61 0.98
CA GLY A 18 -54.27 -28.21 0.94
C GLY A 18 -54.78 -27.95 2.37
N ALA A 19 -54.85 -26.68 2.82
CA ALA A 19 -55.82 -26.10 3.77
C ALA A 19 -55.39 -24.63 4.10
N ALA A 20 -56.08 -23.56 3.67
CA ALA A 20 -57.39 -23.06 4.12
C ALA A 20 -57.27 -22.44 5.54
N LEU A 21 -57.59 -21.19 5.88
CA LEU A 21 -58.66 -20.27 5.41
C LEU A 21 -58.48 -18.86 6.03
N SER A 22 -59.02 -17.84 5.31
CA SER A 22 -59.73 -16.61 5.78
C SER A 22 -59.06 -15.61 6.73
N GLY A 23 -59.22 -14.29 6.63
CA GLY A 23 -60.09 -13.40 5.84
C GLY A 23 -59.65 -11.94 6.07
N HIS A 24 -59.67 -11.09 5.04
CA HIS A 24 -60.59 -9.94 4.85
C HIS A 24 -60.64 -8.89 5.97
N GLY A 25 -60.31 -7.64 5.62
CA GLY A 25 -60.62 -6.43 6.38
C GLY A 25 -59.93 -5.17 5.83
N GLN A 26 -60.64 -4.43 4.99
CA GLN A 26 -60.25 -3.20 4.29
C GLN A 26 -60.32 -1.94 5.17
N GLU A 27 -59.54 -0.93 4.75
CA GLU A 27 -59.79 0.53 4.78
C GLU A 27 -59.91 1.27 6.14
N ALA A 28 -59.04 2.26 6.36
CA ALA A 28 -59.30 3.67 6.02
C ALA A 28 -58.18 4.57 6.58
N GLY A 29 -57.81 5.61 5.81
CA GLY A 29 -56.65 6.46 6.08
C GLY A 29 -56.81 7.46 7.22
N GLN A 30 -55.67 7.98 7.67
CA GLN A 30 -55.54 9.35 8.17
C GLN A 30 -54.09 9.82 8.03
N THR A 31 -53.97 10.98 7.39
CA THR A 31 -52.77 11.79 7.22
C THR A 31 -52.25 12.28 8.58
N SER A 32 -50.96 12.11 8.86
CA SER A 32 -50.23 13.05 9.71
C SER A 32 -48.86 13.34 9.09
N LEU A 33 -48.73 14.59 8.62
CA LEU A 33 -47.44 15.26 8.54
C LEU A 33 -46.87 15.33 9.96
N PHE A 34 -45.56 15.19 10.10
CA PHE A 34 -44.80 15.09 11.36
C PHE A 34 -44.82 13.69 11.99
N GLY A 35 -43.67 13.02 11.94
CA GLY A 35 -43.49 11.66 12.43
C GLY A 35 -43.72 11.52 13.94
N PRO A 36 -44.19 10.35 14.41
CA PRO A 36 -44.43 10.13 15.82
C PRO A 36 -43.16 9.67 16.59
N PRO A 37 -43.20 9.76 17.93
CA PRO A 37 -42.06 10.02 18.79
C PRO A 37 -41.24 8.79 19.18
N VAL A 38 -40.03 9.07 19.67
CA VAL A 38 -39.16 8.12 20.35
C VAL A 38 -39.79 7.66 21.67
N ALA A 39 -39.76 6.34 21.88
CA ALA A 39 -39.95 5.56 23.10
C ALA A 39 -41.38 5.34 23.63
N ALA A 40 -41.86 4.09 23.53
CA ALA A 40 -42.50 3.38 24.63
C ALA A 40 -42.28 1.87 24.49
N SER A 41 -42.09 1.25 25.65
CA SER A 41 -41.76 -0.16 25.92
C SER A 41 -42.91 -1.13 25.65
N GLU A 42 -42.60 -2.28 25.04
CA GLU A 42 -43.38 -3.51 25.22
C GLU A 42 -42.48 -4.61 25.78
N SER A 43 -42.92 -5.21 26.88
CA SER A 43 -42.34 -6.40 27.47
C SER A 43 -42.73 -7.62 26.64
N LEU A 44 -41.82 -8.08 25.78
CA LEU A 44 -41.96 -9.40 25.17
C LEU A 44 -41.56 -10.47 26.18
N ALA A 45 -42.57 -11.17 26.69
CA ALA A 45 -42.40 -12.45 27.37
C ALA A 45 -41.63 -13.42 26.48
N GLY A 46 -40.68 -14.12 27.11
CA GLY A 46 -39.57 -14.79 26.45
C GLY A 46 -39.95 -15.82 25.39
N SER A 47 -39.38 -15.66 24.20
CA SER A 47 -38.85 -16.78 23.46
C SER A 47 -37.40 -16.98 23.93
N GLY A 48 -37.05 -18.22 24.28
CA GLY A 48 -35.68 -18.61 24.60
C GLY A 48 -34.78 -18.53 23.37
N ALA A 49 -34.50 -17.31 22.91
CA ALA A 49 -33.37 -17.06 22.05
C ALA A 49 -32.14 -17.47 22.87
N ALA A 50 -31.40 -18.46 22.39
CA ALA A 50 -30.09 -18.76 22.94
C ALA A 50 -29.33 -17.43 23.05
N ILE A 51 -28.89 -17.07 24.26
CA ILE A 51 -28.04 -15.91 24.48
C ILE A 51 -26.93 -16.03 23.41
N PRO A 52 -26.77 -15.03 22.51
CA PRO A 52 -25.69 -15.05 21.54
C PRO A 52 -24.40 -15.40 22.28
N LYS A 53 -23.59 -16.31 21.73
CA LYS A 53 -22.30 -16.64 22.36
C LYS A 53 -21.60 -15.31 22.70
N PRO A 54 -21.11 -15.12 23.94
CA PRO A 54 -20.46 -13.89 24.33
C PRO A 54 -19.43 -13.50 23.28
N ASN A 55 -19.64 -12.37 22.61
CA ASN A 55 -18.68 -11.85 21.66
C ASN A 55 -17.53 -11.19 22.47
N LYS A 56 -16.40 -10.90 21.83
CA LYS A 56 -15.27 -10.23 22.51
C LYS A 56 -15.58 -8.80 22.99
N PHE A 57 -16.71 -8.21 22.58
CA PHE A 57 -17.14 -6.85 22.94
C PHE A 57 -17.89 -6.77 24.26
N ASP A 58 -18.60 -7.84 24.63
CA ASP A 58 -19.47 -7.88 25.82
C ASP A 58 -18.72 -8.32 27.09
N GLN A 59 -17.38 -8.36 27.04
CA GLN A 59 -16.56 -8.80 28.15
C GLN A 59 -16.68 -7.84 29.35
N SER A 60 -16.72 -8.41 30.54
CA SER A 60 -16.64 -7.62 31.78
C SER A 60 -15.20 -7.11 31.98
N LYS A 61 -15.03 -5.99 32.68
CA LYS A 61 -13.69 -5.49 33.05
C LYS A 61 -12.88 -6.54 33.83
N ALA A 62 -13.54 -7.36 34.63
CA ALA A 62 -12.90 -8.46 35.36
C ALA A 62 -12.36 -9.54 34.42
N ALA A 63 -13.10 -9.90 33.37
CA ALA A 63 -12.65 -10.87 32.36
C ALA A 63 -11.45 -10.33 31.56
N VAL A 64 -11.49 -9.05 31.17
CA VAL A 64 -10.35 -8.37 30.52
C VAL A 64 -9.12 -8.44 31.42
N MET A 65 -9.24 -8.07 32.69
CA MET A 65 -8.13 -8.14 33.63
C MET A 65 -7.62 -9.58 33.85
N GLN A 66 -8.48 -10.59 33.90
CA GLN A 66 -8.06 -11.99 34.01
C GLN A 66 -7.20 -12.42 32.82
N LYS A 67 -7.46 -11.86 31.63
CA LYS A 67 -6.74 -12.10 30.38
C LYS A 67 -5.50 -11.21 30.17
N SER A 68 -5.20 -10.32 31.13
CA SER A 68 -4.08 -9.37 31.02
C SER A 68 -3.15 -9.37 32.24
N ARG A 69 -3.66 -9.72 33.43
CA ARG A 69 -2.99 -9.47 34.71
C ARG A 69 -1.55 -9.99 34.79
N GLY A 70 -1.28 -11.23 34.35
CA GLY A 70 0.08 -11.76 34.37
C GLY A 70 1.00 -11.12 33.34
N CYS A 71 0.48 -10.67 32.20
CA CYS A 71 1.25 -9.93 31.22
C CYS A 71 1.70 -8.58 31.78
N LEU A 72 0.79 -7.90 32.51
CA LEU A 72 1.01 -6.58 33.11
C LEU A 72 1.97 -6.60 34.33
N ASP A 73 2.32 -7.78 34.87
CA ASP A 73 3.37 -7.91 35.87
C ASP A 73 4.73 -7.42 35.32
N CYS A 74 4.99 -7.69 34.03
CA CYS A 74 6.19 -7.28 33.31
C CYS A 74 5.94 -6.07 32.40
N HIS A 75 4.90 -6.13 31.56
CA HIS A 75 4.58 -5.15 30.52
C HIS A 75 3.79 -3.96 31.06
N LYS A 76 4.39 -3.25 32.03
CA LYS A 76 3.74 -2.15 32.75
C LYS A 76 3.48 -0.96 31.84
N GLY A 77 2.28 -0.38 31.93
CA GLY A 77 1.90 0.77 31.10
C GLY A 77 1.47 0.41 29.68
N SER A 78 1.44 -0.88 29.33
CA SER A 78 0.82 -1.38 28.10
C SER A 78 -0.70 -1.48 28.28
N GLU A 79 -1.44 -0.99 27.29
CA GLU A 79 -2.90 -0.96 27.29
C GLU A 79 -3.45 -1.47 25.94
N ASP A 80 -4.78 -1.56 25.83
CA ASP A 80 -5.45 -1.87 24.57
C ASP A 80 -5.10 -0.80 23.51
N PRO A 81 -4.50 -1.20 22.37
CA PRO A 81 -4.03 -0.26 21.35
C PRO A 81 -5.16 0.49 20.64
N HIS A 82 -6.43 0.09 20.78
CA HIS A 82 -7.57 0.85 20.24
C HIS A 82 -7.77 2.19 20.97
N GLY A 83 -7.39 2.29 22.24
CA GLY A 83 -7.57 3.49 23.05
C GLY A 83 -9.04 3.93 23.20
N SER A 84 -9.98 2.98 23.15
CA SER A 84 -11.43 3.22 23.22
C SER A 84 -12.04 2.47 24.39
N GLU A 85 -12.88 3.14 25.19
CA GLU A 85 -13.58 2.52 26.32
C GLU A 85 -14.65 1.49 25.89
N PHE A 86 -15.05 1.53 24.62
CA PHE A 86 -16.03 0.63 24.03
C PHE A 86 -15.42 -0.69 23.56
N VAL A 87 -14.09 -0.77 23.47
CA VAL A 87 -13.37 -2.01 23.14
C VAL A 87 -12.85 -2.62 24.43
N ARG A 88 -13.21 -3.88 24.68
CA ARG A 88 -12.89 -4.60 25.93
C ARG A 88 -12.16 -5.89 25.63
N LEU A 89 -10.88 -5.76 25.28
CA LEU A 89 -10.00 -6.89 24.97
C LEU A 89 -8.91 -7.02 26.03
N GLY A 90 -8.64 -8.26 26.47
CA GLY A 90 -7.46 -8.58 27.26
C GLY A 90 -6.24 -8.84 26.36
N CYS A 91 -5.04 -8.83 26.94
CA CYS A 91 -3.79 -9.08 26.20
C CYS A 91 -3.86 -10.38 25.39
N THR A 92 -4.35 -11.46 26.00
CA THR A 92 -4.43 -12.78 25.37
C THR A 92 -5.54 -12.91 24.33
N ASP A 93 -6.51 -11.98 24.27
CA ASP A 93 -7.55 -11.98 23.23
C ASP A 93 -6.98 -11.68 21.84
N CYS A 94 -5.88 -10.93 21.81
CA CYS A 94 -5.13 -10.59 20.59
C CYS A 94 -3.86 -11.45 20.49
N HIS A 95 -3.00 -11.43 21.52
CA HIS A 95 -1.66 -12.03 21.44
C HIS A 95 -1.63 -13.53 21.78
N GLY A 96 -2.67 -14.09 22.41
CA GLY A 96 -2.56 -15.41 23.03
C GLY A 96 -1.56 -15.39 24.20
N GLY A 97 -0.81 -16.47 24.41
CA GLY A 97 0.07 -16.63 25.57
C GLY A 97 -0.68 -16.96 26.86
N ASP A 98 0.03 -16.95 28.01
CA ASP A 98 -0.53 -17.23 29.33
C ASP A 98 -0.49 -16.00 30.23
N ALA A 99 -1.67 -15.50 30.62
CA ALA A 99 -1.84 -14.33 31.50
C ALA A 99 -1.88 -14.71 33.00
N THR A 100 -1.46 -15.91 33.36
CA THR A 100 -1.32 -16.32 34.76
C THR A 100 -0.23 -15.48 35.45
N PRO A 101 -0.53 -14.81 36.58
CA PRO A 101 0.46 -14.02 37.32
C PRO A 101 1.67 -14.84 37.81
N GLY A 102 2.83 -14.19 37.90
CA GLY A 102 4.05 -14.78 38.46
C GLY A 102 4.77 -15.80 37.55
N LEU A 103 4.34 -15.94 36.28
CA LEU A 103 5.05 -16.75 35.31
C LEU A 103 6.35 -16.08 34.84
N THR A 104 7.36 -16.91 34.54
CA THR A 104 8.54 -16.44 33.82
C THR A 104 8.21 -16.18 32.34
N MET A 105 9.02 -15.36 31.66
CA MET A 105 8.87 -15.08 30.22
C MET A 105 8.72 -16.37 29.38
N ARG A 106 9.54 -17.40 29.65
CA ARG A 106 9.51 -18.67 28.92
C ARG A 106 8.24 -19.50 29.15
N GLN A 107 7.53 -19.27 30.25
CA GLN A 107 6.27 -19.93 30.56
C GLN A 107 5.08 -19.17 29.97
N ALA A 108 5.15 -17.82 29.96
CA ALA A 108 4.07 -16.98 29.47
C ALA A 108 4.03 -16.83 27.94
N HIS A 109 5.20 -16.77 27.30
CA HIS A 109 5.33 -16.52 25.86
C HIS A 109 5.33 -17.84 25.07
N PRO A 110 4.61 -17.92 23.93
CA PRO A 110 4.85 -18.95 22.93
C PRO A 110 6.31 -18.93 22.46
N THR A 111 6.91 -20.11 22.27
CA THR A 111 8.32 -20.22 21.84
C THR A 111 8.44 -20.10 20.31
N PRO A 112 9.35 -19.26 19.78
CA PRO A 112 9.63 -19.22 18.34
C PRO A 112 10.27 -20.52 17.87
N ARG A 113 9.99 -20.93 16.63
CA ARG A 113 10.68 -22.05 15.98
C ARG A 113 12.12 -21.70 15.63
N ASN A 114 12.38 -20.42 15.30
CA ASN A 114 13.68 -19.91 14.90
C ASN A 114 14.15 -18.81 15.87
N PRO A 115 14.54 -19.17 17.10
CA PRO A 115 14.87 -18.20 18.16
C PRO A 115 16.02 -17.25 17.81
N VAL A 116 16.92 -17.63 16.89
CA VAL A 116 18.03 -16.79 16.42
C VAL A 116 17.57 -15.48 15.75
N PHE A 117 16.33 -15.40 15.31
CA PHE A 117 15.75 -14.18 14.75
C PHE A 117 14.92 -13.37 15.77
N PHE A 118 14.71 -13.89 16.98
CA PHE A 118 13.89 -13.27 18.01
C PHE A 118 14.66 -13.18 19.32
N GLU A 119 15.88 -12.64 19.24
CA GLU A 119 16.80 -12.46 20.38
C GLU A 119 16.40 -11.27 21.27
N SER A 120 15.56 -10.36 20.74
CA SER A 120 15.00 -9.20 21.43
C SER A 120 13.53 -8.97 21.04
N SER A 121 12.92 -7.89 21.55
CA SER A 121 11.56 -7.47 21.19
C SER A 121 11.48 -6.70 19.86
N ALA A 122 12.61 -6.36 19.25
CA ALA A 122 12.65 -5.65 17.98
C ALA A 122 12.16 -6.55 16.84
N ASN A 123 11.54 -5.96 15.81
CA ASN A 123 11.31 -6.71 14.58
C ASN A 123 12.66 -7.14 13.98
N PRO A 124 12.79 -8.41 13.55
CA PRO A 124 14.04 -8.89 12.98
C PRO A 124 14.41 -8.18 11.68
N ASN A 125 15.69 -7.86 11.57
CA ASN A 125 16.29 -7.36 10.34
C ASN A 125 16.28 -8.44 9.25
N ASP A 126 16.01 -8.03 8.01
CA ASP A 126 16.11 -8.87 6.81
C ASP A 126 15.37 -10.20 6.90
N SER A 127 14.31 -10.21 7.71
CA SER A 127 13.55 -11.41 8.06
C SER A 127 12.91 -12.09 6.85
N SER A 128 12.71 -11.38 5.73
CA SER A 128 12.35 -11.96 4.43
C SER A 128 11.17 -12.93 4.53
N VAL A 129 11.41 -14.25 4.43
CA VAL A 129 10.38 -15.30 4.48
C VAL A 129 10.27 -15.97 5.86
N LEU A 130 10.93 -15.45 6.89
CA LEU A 130 11.01 -16.00 8.25
C LEU A 130 9.64 -16.39 8.80
N LEU A 131 8.64 -15.52 8.66
CA LEU A 131 7.29 -15.77 9.17
C LEU A 131 6.63 -17.00 8.54
N ASN A 132 7.03 -17.41 7.33
CA ASN A 132 6.52 -18.65 6.72
C ASN A 132 7.07 -19.91 7.40
N HIS A 133 8.12 -19.79 8.22
CA HIS A 133 8.73 -20.87 8.97
C HIS A 133 8.41 -20.83 10.46
N GLU A 134 7.51 -19.93 10.88
CA GLU A 134 7.08 -19.80 12.27
C GLU A 134 5.74 -20.48 12.57
N SER A 135 5.43 -20.62 13.86
CA SER A 135 4.12 -21.10 14.31
C SER A 135 3.09 -19.97 14.28
N PRO A 136 1.82 -20.24 13.90
CA PRO A 136 0.79 -19.21 13.93
C PRO A 136 0.54 -18.68 15.35
N GLU A 137 0.78 -19.48 16.39
CA GLU A 137 0.71 -19.05 17.79
C GLU A 137 1.77 -17.99 18.10
N PHE A 138 3.02 -18.20 17.65
CA PHE A 138 4.09 -17.22 17.83
C PHE A 138 3.86 -15.97 16.97
N ILE A 139 3.42 -16.14 15.72
CA ILE A 139 3.07 -15.01 14.84
C ILE A 139 1.98 -14.14 15.48
N GLN A 140 0.91 -14.77 15.97
CA GLN A 140 -0.15 -14.08 16.72
C GLN A 140 0.40 -13.34 17.94
N PHE A 141 1.32 -13.96 18.66
CA PHE A 141 1.92 -13.38 19.86
C PHE A 141 2.74 -12.13 19.58
N VAL A 142 3.57 -12.12 18.53
CA VAL A 142 4.41 -10.95 18.21
C VAL A 142 3.68 -9.91 17.36
N ASN A 143 2.75 -10.34 16.50
CA ASN A 143 1.97 -9.47 15.64
C ASN A 143 0.56 -10.04 15.38
N PRO A 144 -0.45 -9.69 16.21
CA PRO A 144 -1.81 -10.16 15.99
C PRO A 144 -2.46 -9.59 14.72
N GLY A 145 -1.89 -8.57 14.07
CA GLY A 145 -2.41 -8.04 12.80
C GLY A 145 -1.81 -8.66 11.54
N ASP A 146 -0.91 -9.65 11.66
CA ASP A 146 -0.39 -10.38 10.50
C ASP A 146 -1.52 -11.12 9.76
N LEU A 147 -1.55 -11.06 8.42
CA LEU A 147 -2.67 -11.59 7.63
C LEU A 147 -2.87 -13.09 7.76
N ARG A 148 -1.84 -13.84 8.18
CA ARG A 148 -1.94 -15.27 8.49
C ARG A 148 -2.86 -15.58 9.68
N VAL A 149 -3.01 -14.62 10.60
CA VAL A 149 -3.76 -14.78 11.86
C VAL A 149 -4.84 -13.71 12.08
N ALA A 150 -4.85 -12.64 11.27
CA ALA A 150 -5.77 -11.49 11.38
C ALA A 150 -7.25 -11.89 11.40
N LYS A 151 -7.62 -12.97 10.71
CA LYS A 151 -9.00 -13.50 10.74
C LYS A 151 -9.42 -13.96 12.15
N LYS A 152 -8.50 -14.51 12.94
CA LYS A 152 -8.74 -14.98 14.31
C LYS A 152 -8.72 -13.84 15.33
N THR A 153 -7.82 -12.88 15.13
CA THR A 153 -7.55 -11.80 16.10
C THR A 153 -8.46 -10.60 15.87
N CYS A 154 -8.65 -10.20 14.61
CA CYS A 154 -9.40 -9.01 14.20
C CYS A 154 -10.74 -9.33 13.53
N GLY A 155 -10.91 -10.54 12.99
CA GLY A 155 -12.03 -10.89 12.11
C GLY A 155 -13.41 -10.84 12.77
N ASP A 156 -13.51 -11.03 14.08
CA ASP A 156 -14.80 -10.90 14.80
C ASP A 156 -15.39 -9.49 14.71
N CYS A 157 -14.51 -8.48 14.55
CA CYS A 157 -14.87 -7.06 14.54
C CYS A 157 -14.70 -6.43 13.15
N HIS A 158 -13.70 -6.89 12.41
CA HIS A 158 -13.23 -6.30 11.15
C HIS A 158 -13.20 -7.32 10.01
N ALA A 159 -14.13 -8.30 10.01
CA ALA A 159 -14.20 -9.37 9.01
C ALA A 159 -14.03 -8.87 7.58
N GLN A 160 -14.76 -7.80 7.22
CA GLN A 160 -14.73 -7.23 5.87
C GLN A 160 -13.35 -6.65 5.52
N SER A 161 -12.75 -5.85 6.41
CA SER A 161 -11.43 -5.27 6.15
C SER A 161 -10.36 -6.36 6.06
N VAL A 162 -10.43 -7.39 6.91
CA VAL A 162 -9.52 -8.55 6.84
C VAL A 162 -9.68 -9.25 5.50
N ASP A 163 -10.91 -9.51 5.04
CA ASP A 163 -11.17 -10.16 3.75
C ASP A 163 -10.65 -9.32 2.57
N HIS A 164 -10.94 -8.02 2.56
CA HIS A 164 -10.49 -7.12 1.50
C HIS A 164 -8.96 -7.06 1.41
N VAL A 165 -8.27 -6.84 2.54
CA VAL A 165 -6.80 -6.73 2.57
C VAL A 165 -6.17 -8.05 2.13
N ASN A 166 -6.78 -9.19 2.49
CA ASN A 166 -6.33 -10.51 2.06
C ASN A 166 -6.34 -10.70 0.53
N HIS A 167 -7.15 -9.92 -0.21
CA HIS A 167 -7.25 -9.92 -1.67
C HIS A 167 -6.55 -8.71 -2.32
N SER A 168 -5.99 -7.80 -1.53
CA SER A 168 -5.38 -6.56 -2.04
C SER A 168 -4.03 -6.78 -2.73
N MET A 169 -3.71 -5.91 -3.69
CA MET A 169 -2.41 -5.90 -4.37
C MET A 169 -1.23 -5.70 -3.42
N MET A 170 -1.43 -5.03 -2.28
CA MET A 170 -0.37 -4.86 -1.27
C MET A 170 0.00 -6.19 -0.58
N ARG A 171 -0.89 -7.18 -0.59
CA ARG A 171 -0.56 -8.53 -0.17
C ARG A 171 0.06 -9.34 -1.31
N HIS A 172 -0.60 -9.38 -2.48
CA HIS A 172 -0.25 -10.35 -3.51
C HIS A 172 0.77 -9.88 -4.56
N GLY A 173 0.91 -8.57 -4.74
CA GLY A 173 1.93 -7.97 -5.61
C GLY A 173 1.86 -8.37 -7.08
N ALA A 174 0.70 -8.86 -7.55
CA ALA A 174 0.61 -9.57 -8.83
C ALA A 174 0.99 -8.69 -10.01
N MET A 175 0.67 -7.39 -9.92
CA MET A 175 1.06 -6.39 -10.93
C MET A 175 2.55 -6.48 -11.29
N LEU A 176 3.47 -6.57 -10.32
CA LEU A 176 4.89 -6.67 -10.65
C LEU A 176 5.24 -8.04 -11.19
N TRP A 177 4.79 -9.11 -10.53
CA TRP A 177 5.18 -10.47 -10.87
C TRP A 177 4.74 -10.88 -12.27
N GLY A 178 3.49 -10.57 -12.64
CA GLY A 178 3.01 -10.85 -13.99
C GLY A 178 3.57 -9.89 -15.03
N ALA A 179 3.74 -8.60 -14.74
CA ALA A 179 4.42 -7.68 -15.66
C ALA A 179 5.87 -8.13 -15.94
N ALA A 180 6.61 -8.56 -14.92
CA ALA A 180 7.95 -9.09 -15.08
C ALA A 180 7.95 -10.35 -15.97
N ALA A 181 7.05 -11.30 -15.70
CA ALA A 181 6.92 -12.51 -16.51
C ALA A 181 6.56 -12.21 -17.97
N TYR A 182 5.59 -11.30 -18.21
CA TYR A 182 5.13 -10.93 -19.54
C TYR A 182 6.19 -10.14 -20.33
N ASN A 183 6.73 -9.07 -19.76
CA ASN A 183 7.71 -8.19 -20.43
C ASN A 183 9.03 -8.91 -20.77
N ASN A 184 9.34 -9.99 -20.05
CA ASN A 184 10.52 -10.80 -20.32
C ASN A 184 10.24 -12.01 -21.24
N GLY A 185 8.97 -12.27 -21.59
CA GLY A 185 8.56 -13.40 -22.43
C GLY A 185 8.53 -14.75 -21.72
N SER A 186 8.51 -14.77 -20.38
CA SER A 186 8.42 -16.00 -19.58
C SER A 186 6.99 -16.51 -19.44
N TYR A 187 6.00 -15.62 -19.58
CA TYR A 187 4.59 -16.01 -19.61
C TYR A 187 3.82 -15.18 -20.64
N PRO A 188 3.00 -15.78 -21.52
CA PRO A 188 2.42 -15.07 -22.68
C PRO A 188 1.17 -14.24 -22.36
N VAL A 189 0.73 -14.19 -21.10
CA VAL A 189 -0.49 -13.50 -20.69
C VAL A 189 -0.13 -12.19 -19.99
N LYS A 190 -0.75 -11.09 -20.42
CA LYS A 190 -0.54 -9.74 -19.86
C LYS A 190 -1.22 -9.56 -18.51
N ASP A 191 -2.44 -10.12 -18.36
CA ASP A 191 -3.15 -10.09 -17.09
C ASP A 191 -2.39 -10.93 -16.07
N SER A 192 -1.96 -10.29 -15.00
CA SER A 192 -1.00 -10.89 -14.07
C SER A 192 -1.67 -11.93 -13.17
N ILE A 193 -1.42 -13.21 -13.43
CA ILE A 193 -1.98 -14.32 -12.64
C ILE A 193 -1.01 -14.90 -11.61
N PHE A 194 0.18 -14.32 -11.44
CA PHE A 194 1.15 -14.76 -10.44
C PHE A 194 1.24 -13.75 -9.31
N GLY A 195 1.33 -14.25 -8.07
CA GLY A 195 1.47 -13.43 -6.88
C GLY A 195 2.04 -14.20 -5.70
N GLN A 196 1.95 -13.60 -4.53
CA GLN A 196 2.37 -14.23 -3.27
C GLN A 196 1.30 -14.04 -2.19
N ALA A 197 0.93 -15.11 -1.52
CA ALA A 197 0.12 -15.04 -0.31
C ALA A 197 0.41 -16.28 0.52
N TYR A 198 0.32 -16.17 1.84
CA TYR A 198 0.69 -17.25 2.73
C TYR A 198 -0.40 -17.55 3.76
N GLY A 199 -0.59 -18.84 4.03
CA GLY A 199 -1.49 -19.33 5.07
C GLY A 199 -0.86 -19.32 6.46
N ALA A 200 -1.65 -19.67 7.47
CA ALA A 200 -1.24 -19.75 8.88
C ALA A 200 0.01 -20.61 9.14
N ASN A 201 0.23 -21.63 8.31
CA ASN A 201 1.38 -22.53 8.35
C ASN A 201 2.50 -22.14 7.36
N GLY A 202 2.44 -20.95 6.78
CA GLY A 202 3.44 -20.44 5.83
C GLY A 202 3.38 -21.06 4.44
N VAL A 203 2.37 -21.87 4.12
CA VAL A 203 2.23 -22.44 2.77
C VAL A 203 1.78 -21.35 1.78
N PRO A 204 2.35 -21.31 0.56
CA PRO A 204 1.85 -20.44 -0.49
C PRO A 204 0.39 -20.76 -0.82
N LEU A 205 -0.41 -19.72 -1.01
CA LEU A 205 -1.83 -19.82 -1.33
C LEU A 205 -2.08 -19.38 -2.78
N ALA A 206 -3.01 -20.07 -3.43
CA ALA A 206 -3.75 -19.47 -4.53
C ALA A 206 -4.88 -18.61 -3.95
N LEU A 207 -5.09 -17.42 -4.52
CA LEU A 207 -6.17 -16.52 -4.15
C LEU A 207 -7.25 -16.58 -5.22
N LYS A 208 -8.52 -16.56 -4.81
CA LYS A 208 -9.67 -16.59 -5.72
C LYS A 208 -10.55 -15.39 -5.49
N SER A 209 -11.06 -14.81 -6.56
CA SER A 209 -12.09 -13.78 -6.46
C SER A 209 -13.35 -14.37 -5.81
N PRO A 210 -14.06 -13.60 -4.96
CA PRO A 210 -15.28 -14.07 -4.27
C PRO A 210 -16.49 -14.21 -5.21
N ILE A 211 -16.35 -13.75 -6.45
CA ILE A 211 -17.35 -13.84 -7.50
C ILE A 211 -16.74 -14.53 -8.72
N LYS A 212 -17.60 -15.12 -9.55
CA LYS A 212 -17.18 -15.59 -10.87
C LYS A 212 -16.81 -14.38 -11.74
N VAL A 213 -15.56 -14.33 -12.18
CA VAL A 213 -15.09 -13.23 -13.03
C VAL A 213 -15.53 -13.47 -14.49
N THR A 214 -16.21 -12.49 -15.08
CA THR A 214 -16.60 -12.52 -16.49
C THR A 214 -15.53 -11.85 -17.36
N PRO A 215 -15.45 -12.17 -18.66
CA PRO A 215 -14.53 -11.49 -19.58
C PRO A 215 -14.69 -9.97 -19.58
N GLU A 216 -15.91 -9.47 -19.33
CA GLU A 216 -16.18 -8.03 -19.25
C GLU A 216 -15.59 -7.39 -17.99
N LEU A 217 -15.74 -8.04 -16.82
CA LEU A 217 -15.12 -7.57 -15.57
C LEU A 217 -13.61 -7.52 -15.69
N GLN A 218 -13.01 -8.56 -16.28
CA GLN A 218 -11.57 -8.59 -16.52
C GLN A 218 -11.12 -7.48 -17.48
N LYS A 219 -11.81 -7.31 -18.61
CA LYS A 219 -11.45 -6.32 -19.62
C LYS A 219 -11.62 -4.87 -19.15
N THR A 220 -12.68 -4.57 -18.38
CA THR A 220 -13.05 -3.18 -18.04
C THR A 220 -12.61 -2.75 -16.66
N LEU A 221 -12.39 -3.70 -15.74
CA LEU A 221 -12.03 -3.44 -14.34
C LEU A 221 -10.73 -4.14 -13.93
N GLY A 222 -10.03 -4.85 -14.82
CA GLY A 222 -8.74 -5.48 -14.51
C GLY A 222 -8.81 -6.50 -13.37
N ILE A 223 -9.96 -7.16 -13.19
CA ILE A 223 -10.20 -8.17 -12.15
C ILE A 223 -9.88 -9.56 -12.72
N VAL A 224 -9.14 -10.38 -11.98
CA VAL A 224 -8.84 -11.77 -12.35
C VAL A 224 -9.55 -12.78 -11.45
N ASP A 225 -9.85 -13.97 -11.99
CA ASP A 225 -10.56 -15.03 -11.26
C ASP A 225 -9.68 -15.65 -10.17
N GLU A 226 -8.39 -15.85 -10.47
CA GLU A 226 -7.45 -16.53 -9.60
C GLU A 226 -6.03 -15.97 -9.77
N ILE A 227 -5.30 -15.90 -8.66
CA ILE A 227 -3.86 -15.60 -8.62
C ILE A 227 -3.16 -16.82 -8.04
N PHE A 228 -2.18 -17.33 -8.77
CA PHE A 228 -1.37 -18.47 -8.38
C PHE A 228 -0.08 -18.03 -7.67
N PRO A 229 0.41 -18.84 -6.71
CA PRO A 229 1.74 -18.61 -6.17
C PRO A 229 2.79 -18.75 -7.27
N LEU A 230 3.93 -18.07 -7.11
CA LEU A 230 5.06 -18.22 -8.02
C LEU A 230 5.42 -19.72 -8.19
N PRO A 231 5.57 -20.21 -9.44
CA PRO A 231 5.90 -21.61 -9.67
C PRO A 231 7.33 -21.88 -9.22
N ARG A 232 7.58 -23.03 -8.57
CA ARG A 232 8.94 -23.36 -8.11
C ARG A 232 9.93 -23.28 -9.28
N PHE A 233 10.99 -22.48 -9.12
CA PHE A 233 11.92 -22.21 -10.21
C PHE A 233 12.56 -23.47 -10.81
N ASN A 234 12.78 -24.52 -10.00
CA ASN A 234 13.42 -25.76 -10.43
C ASN A 234 12.55 -26.63 -11.35
N VAL A 235 11.26 -26.33 -11.49
CA VAL A 235 10.35 -26.98 -12.45
C VAL A 235 9.95 -26.05 -13.59
N SER A 236 10.46 -24.82 -13.62
CA SER A 236 10.22 -23.88 -14.71
C SER A 236 11.03 -24.27 -15.95
N GLN A 237 10.54 -23.88 -17.13
CA GLN A 237 11.29 -23.92 -18.39
C GLN A 237 11.44 -22.50 -18.91
N PRO A 238 12.61 -22.12 -19.47
CA PRO A 238 12.81 -20.78 -19.99
C PRO A 238 11.84 -20.48 -21.14
N GLY A 239 10.98 -19.47 -20.95
CA GLY A 239 10.13 -18.95 -22.02
C GLY A 239 10.92 -18.17 -23.08
N ASN A 240 12.08 -17.63 -22.69
CA ASN A 240 12.99 -16.90 -23.56
C ASN A 240 14.39 -17.53 -23.57
N LEU A 241 14.73 -18.22 -24.67
CA LEU A 241 16.03 -18.88 -24.86
C LEU A 241 17.21 -17.91 -25.11
N PHE A 242 16.96 -16.61 -25.25
CA PHE A 242 17.97 -15.59 -25.52
C PHE A 242 18.38 -14.78 -24.28
N ARG A 243 17.59 -14.76 -23.20
CA ARG A 243 17.85 -13.98 -21.97
C ARG A 243 18.54 -14.80 -20.87
N ILE A 244 19.62 -15.52 -21.18
CA ILE A 244 20.41 -16.24 -20.17
C ILE A 244 21.56 -15.32 -19.71
N PHE A 245 21.48 -14.80 -18.48
CA PHE A 245 22.50 -13.93 -17.87
C PHE A 245 23.70 -14.73 -17.36
N GLU A 246 24.48 -15.35 -18.25
CA GLU A 246 25.70 -16.06 -17.87
C GLU A 246 26.84 -15.79 -18.86
N LYS A 247 28.06 -15.61 -18.34
CA LYS A 247 29.24 -15.54 -19.20
C LYS A 247 29.41 -16.91 -19.86
N GLY A 248 29.51 -16.96 -21.19
CA GLY A 248 29.62 -18.22 -21.94
C GLY A 248 30.78 -19.11 -21.46
N GLY A 249 30.72 -20.39 -21.82
CA GLY A 249 31.80 -21.35 -21.54
C GLY A 249 31.60 -22.70 -22.22
N SER A 250 32.22 -23.75 -21.67
CA SER A 250 32.40 -25.08 -22.29
C SER A 250 31.14 -25.98 -22.26
N LYS A 251 31.21 -27.24 -22.71
CA LYS A 251 30.04 -28.14 -22.86
C LYS A 251 29.59 -28.76 -21.53
N LEU A 252 28.30 -28.72 -21.15
CA LEU A 252 27.84 -29.37 -19.90
C LEU A 252 28.23 -30.85 -19.84
N GLY A 253 28.63 -31.32 -18.65
CA GLY A 253 28.76 -32.75 -18.38
C GLY A 253 27.40 -33.45 -18.46
N GLU A 254 27.39 -34.73 -18.79
CA GLU A 254 26.15 -35.52 -18.87
C GLU A 254 25.72 -35.95 -17.45
N LEU A 255 24.41 -36.00 -17.19
CA LEU A 255 23.89 -36.48 -15.91
C LEU A 255 24.37 -37.92 -15.67
N GLY A 256 25.18 -38.13 -14.63
CA GLY A 256 25.81 -39.42 -14.34
C GLY A 256 27.24 -39.59 -14.88
N ASN A 257 27.81 -38.57 -15.56
CA ASN A 257 29.17 -38.56 -16.06
C ASN A 257 29.86 -37.21 -15.75
N PRO A 258 30.34 -37.01 -14.51
CA PRO A 258 30.93 -35.73 -14.08
C PRO A 258 32.31 -35.50 -14.72
N ASP A 259 32.63 -34.25 -15.05
CA ASP A 259 33.99 -33.85 -15.45
C ASP A 259 34.90 -33.89 -14.21
N PRO A 260 35.91 -34.77 -14.17
CA PRO A 260 36.77 -34.92 -12.99
C PRO A 260 37.62 -33.68 -12.70
N ASN A 261 37.72 -32.74 -13.64
CA ASN A 261 38.44 -31.49 -13.46
C ASN A 261 37.55 -30.35 -12.96
N GLU A 262 36.23 -30.57 -12.87
CA GLU A 262 35.27 -29.57 -12.41
C GLU A 262 35.20 -29.56 -10.87
N PRO A 263 35.43 -28.41 -10.21
CA PRO A 263 35.39 -28.37 -8.76
C PRO A 263 33.95 -28.61 -8.24
N PRO A 264 33.75 -29.44 -7.21
CA PRO A 264 32.43 -29.69 -6.63
C PRO A 264 31.72 -28.41 -6.21
N GLY A 265 30.49 -28.21 -6.67
CA GLY A 265 29.69 -27.02 -6.35
C GLY A 265 30.16 -25.71 -6.99
N LYS A 266 31.22 -25.74 -7.81
CA LYS A 266 31.71 -24.60 -8.60
C LYS A 266 31.85 -25.00 -10.06
N PRO A 267 30.73 -25.24 -10.77
CA PRO A 267 30.79 -25.66 -12.15
C PRO A 267 31.56 -24.61 -12.96
N PHE A 268 32.37 -25.07 -13.91
CA PHE A 268 32.87 -24.19 -14.95
C PHE A 268 31.63 -23.57 -15.60
N ARG A 269 31.63 -22.25 -15.83
CA ARG A 269 30.47 -21.55 -16.40
C ARG A 269 30.07 -22.20 -17.73
N ARG A 270 28.82 -22.68 -17.91
CA ARG A 270 28.40 -23.35 -19.15
C ARG A 270 26.92 -23.16 -19.47
N LEU A 271 26.62 -22.52 -20.60
CA LEU A 271 25.32 -22.62 -21.28
C LEU A 271 25.12 -24.09 -21.67
N GLY A 272 23.94 -24.67 -21.37
CA GLY A 272 23.58 -25.94 -22.00
C GLY A 272 23.49 -25.84 -23.53
N GLU A 273 23.23 -26.95 -24.22
CA GLU A 273 22.88 -26.90 -25.64
C GLU A 273 21.57 -26.12 -25.81
N ARG A 274 21.50 -25.17 -26.77
CA ARG A 274 20.35 -24.27 -26.94
C ARG A 274 19.11 -25.08 -27.34
N GLY A 275 18.18 -25.29 -26.41
CA GLY A 275 16.88 -25.90 -26.65
C GLY A 275 15.95 -25.82 -25.43
N LEU A 276 14.66 -26.08 -25.65
CA LEU A 276 13.67 -26.33 -24.60
C LEU A 276 13.91 -27.76 -24.05
N GLY A 277 13.93 -27.94 -22.72
CA GLY A 277 13.86 -29.27 -22.12
C GLY A 277 15.17 -30.07 -21.91
N THR A 278 16.37 -29.46 -21.94
CA THR A 278 17.62 -30.19 -21.61
C THR A 278 18.34 -29.61 -20.38
N ASN A 279 18.82 -30.51 -19.51
CA ASN A 279 19.74 -30.25 -18.38
C ASN A 279 19.27 -29.26 -17.30
N SER A 280 18.02 -29.37 -16.82
CA SER A 280 17.51 -28.59 -15.66
C SER A 280 17.65 -27.07 -15.79
N ARG A 281 17.49 -26.54 -17.00
CA ARG A 281 17.43 -25.10 -17.24
C ARG A 281 16.21 -24.49 -16.55
N VAL A 282 16.46 -23.49 -15.72
CA VAL A 282 15.43 -22.71 -15.02
C VAL A 282 15.16 -21.44 -15.79
N ASP A 283 13.92 -20.97 -15.80
CA ASP A 283 13.62 -19.66 -16.37
C ASP A 283 14.28 -18.58 -15.50
N PRO A 284 15.18 -17.75 -16.08
CA PRO A 284 15.92 -16.72 -15.34
C PRO A 284 15.00 -15.67 -14.71
N VAL A 285 13.82 -15.44 -15.28
CA VAL A 285 12.81 -14.52 -14.75
C VAL A 285 12.08 -15.17 -13.58
N VAL A 286 11.77 -16.47 -13.65
CA VAL A 286 11.13 -17.17 -12.52
C VAL A 286 12.09 -17.29 -11.34
N ILE A 287 13.32 -17.75 -11.55
CA ILE A 287 14.34 -17.77 -10.48
C ILE A 287 14.67 -16.35 -10.01
N GLY A 288 14.72 -15.38 -10.94
CA GLY A 288 14.82 -13.97 -10.65
C GLY A 288 13.74 -13.57 -9.67
N ALA A 289 12.46 -13.76 -10.00
CA ALA A 289 11.32 -13.43 -9.15
C ALA A 289 11.37 -14.07 -7.75
N HIS A 290 11.91 -15.29 -7.62
CA HIS A 290 12.12 -15.92 -6.30
C HIS A 290 13.27 -15.30 -5.50
N LYS A 291 14.30 -14.77 -6.17
CA LYS A 291 15.51 -14.21 -5.54
C LYS A 291 15.43 -12.70 -5.35
N THR A 292 14.81 -12.01 -6.29
CA THR A 292 14.63 -10.57 -6.31
C THR A 292 13.43 -10.21 -5.47
N ARG A 293 13.70 -9.70 -4.28
CA ARG A 293 12.73 -9.12 -3.36
C ARG A 293 12.53 -7.63 -3.68
N LEU A 294 12.55 -7.26 -4.96
CA LEU A 294 12.42 -5.86 -5.41
C LEU A 294 10.98 -5.34 -5.27
N HIS A 295 9.97 -6.19 -5.14
CA HIS A 295 8.61 -5.78 -4.76
C HIS A 295 8.37 -5.82 -3.26
N ASP A 296 9.33 -6.38 -2.53
CA ASP A 296 9.19 -6.81 -1.17
C ASP A 296 9.83 -5.81 -0.21
N PRO A 297 9.34 -5.76 1.04
CA PRO A 297 8.34 -6.70 1.58
C PRO A 297 6.89 -6.32 1.22
N LEU A 298 6.08 -7.33 0.86
CA LEU A 298 4.60 -7.24 0.79
C LEU A 298 3.99 -7.38 2.21
N LEU A 299 2.67 -7.28 2.33
CA LEU A 299 1.98 -7.29 3.63
C LEU A 299 2.14 -8.59 4.43
N ASP A 300 2.45 -9.73 3.82
CA ASP A 300 2.71 -10.97 4.57
C ASP A 300 4.08 -10.97 5.28
N PHE A 301 4.92 -9.94 5.07
CA PHE A 301 6.28 -9.89 5.62
C PHE A 301 6.52 -8.61 6.42
N PHE A 302 7.45 -8.68 7.39
CA PHE A 302 7.96 -7.48 8.05
C PHE A 302 8.72 -6.60 7.06
N GLY A 303 8.92 -5.34 7.43
CA GLY A 303 9.91 -4.48 6.78
C GLY A 303 11.30 -5.12 6.78
N SER A 304 12.22 -4.58 5.96
CA SER A 304 13.64 -4.91 6.07
C SER A 304 14.15 -4.59 7.49
N ASN A 305 13.58 -3.55 8.13
CA ASN A 305 13.83 -3.07 9.48
C ASN A 305 15.31 -2.79 9.77
N ASN A 306 16.15 -2.62 8.74
CA ASN A 306 17.60 -2.48 8.89
C ASN A 306 18.12 -1.10 8.43
N ARG A 307 17.24 -0.21 7.96
CA ARG A 307 17.60 1.13 7.45
C ARG A 307 16.74 2.23 8.06
N PRO A 308 17.30 3.45 8.20
CA PRO A 308 16.54 4.60 8.67
C PRO A 308 15.39 4.91 7.70
N GLY A 309 14.17 4.98 8.23
CA GLY A 309 12.96 5.14 7.44
C GLY A 309 12.39 3.89 6.79
N ASP A 310 12.82 2.69 7.20
CA ASP A 310 12.36 1.40 6.66
C ASP A 310 11.81 0.45 7.74
N TYR A 311 11.20 1.02 8.78
CA TYR A 311 10.69 0.25 9.90
C TYR A 311 9.18 0.03 9.80
N ARG A 312 8.78 -1.24 9.84
CA ARG A 312 7.37 -1.63 9.92
C ARG A 312 7.21 -3.09 10.32
N SER A 313 6.02 -3.40 10.83
CA SER A 313 5.57 -4.79 11.00
C SER A 313 4.89 -5.31 9.72
N SER A 314 4.12 -6.40 9.80
CA SER A 314 3.38 -7.04 8.70
C SER A 314 1.86 -6.86 8.86
N GLY A 315 1.11 -7.17 7.79
CA GLY A 315 -0.35 -7.16 7.77
C GLY A 315 -0.97 -5.81 8.14
N CYS A 316 -2.05 -5.82 8.91
CA CYS A 316 -2.74 -4.59 9.30
C CYS A 316 -1.84 -3.64 10.12
N THR A 317 -0.93 -4.18 10.93
CA THR A 317 -0.04 -3.35 11.78
C THR A 317 1.08 -2.68 11.01
N SER A 318 1.36 -3.11 9.77
CA SER A 318 2.30 -2.42 8.88
C SER A 318 1.91 -0.95 8.61
N CYS A 319 0.60 -0.66 8.63
CA CYS A 319 0.05 0.68 8.43
C CYS A 319 -0.52 1.27 9.74
N HIS A 320 -1.24 0.45 10.52
CA HIS A 320 -1.97 0.94 11.68
C HIS A 320 -1.13 1.10 12.95
N VAL A 321 0.12 0.61 12.97
CA VAL A 321 1.08 0.85 14.06
C VAL A 321 2.27 1.61 13.50
N VAL A 322 2.47 2.84 13.94
CA VAL A 322 3.41 3.78 13.32
C VAL A 322 4.81 3.65 13.90
N TYR A 323 5.80 3.72 13.01
CA TYR A 323 7.23 3.69 13.34
C TYR A 323 7.87 5.07 13.08
N ALA A 324 8.95 5.35 13.81
CA ALA A 324 9.76 6.56 13.62
C ALA A 324 10.60 6.41 12.34
N ASN A 325 10.09 6.89 11.21
CA ASN A 325 10.67 6.66 9.88
C ASN A 325 11.22 7.93 9.19
N ASP A 326 10.85 9.13 9.61
CA ASP A 326 11.25 10.36 8.92
C ASP A 326 11.09 11.58 9.84
N ARG A 327 12.10 12.45 9.88
CA ARG A 327 12.11 13.72 10.63
C ARG A 327 11.41 14.87 9.90
N SER A 328 11.01 14.68 8.65
CA SER A 328 10.32 15.71 7.86
C SER A 328 8.88 15.93 8.34
N PRO A 329 8.53 17.14 8.81
CA PRO A 329 7.15 17.44 9.21
C PRO A 329 6.15 17.32 8.05
N SER A 330 6.57 17.56 6.80
CA SER A 330 5.66 17.40 5.66
C SER A 330 5.31 15.95 5.38
N ASN A 331 6.21 15.02 5.68
CA ASN A 331 6.05 13.60 5.33
C ASN A 331 5.48 12.79 6.50
N SER A 332 5.71 13.26 7.73
CA SER A 332 5.35 12.56 8.97
C SER A 332 4.35 13.29 9.86
N GLY A 333 3.98 14.53 9.55
CA GLY A 333 3.15 15.35 10.43
C GLY A 333 3.78 15.45 11.82
N TRP A 334 2.98 15.31 12.88
CA TRP A 334 3.47 15.32 14.26
C TRP A 334 4.39 14.13 14.61
N TYR A 335 4.40 13.04 13.84
CA TYR A 335 5.29 11.91 14.12
C TYR A 335 6.76 12.23 13.81
N SER A 336 7.02 13.31 13.07
CA SER A 336 8.38 13.79 12.78
C SER A 336 9.23 14.03 14.04
N ALA A 337 8.60 14.32 15.17
CA ALA A 337 9.28 14.52 16.45
C ALA A 337 9.99 13.25 16.98
N TYR A 338 9.63 12.07 16.51
CA TYR A 338 10.17 10.79 17.00
C TYR A 338 11.42 10.31 16.24
N GLY A 339 11.80 10.98 15.15
CA GLY A 339 13.01 10.63 14.38
C GLY A 339 12.78 9.65 13.24
N ASN A 340 13.89 9.06 12.74
CA ASN A 340 13.93 8.13 11.60
C ASN A 340 14.58 6.78 11.95
N GLN A 341 14.80 6.49 13.22
CA GLN A 341 15.59 5.36 13.71
C GLN A 341 14.76 4.13 14.12
N GLY A 342 13.43 4.20 14.06
CA GLY A 342 12.57 3.12 14.55
C GLY A 342 12.74 2.83 16.05
N LEU A 343 13.02 3.87 16.85
CA LEU A 343 13.11 3.75 18.31
C LEU A 343 11.71 3.80 18.94
N SER A 344 11.55 3.09 20.07
CA SER A 344 10.30 3.09 20.82
C SER A 344 10.21 4.23 21.83
N PHE A 345 9.01 4.78 21.95
CA PHE A 345 8.59 5.74 22.97
C PHE A 345 7.45 5.17 23.85
N ASN A 346 7.20 3.86 23.74
CA ASN A 346 6.24 3.15 24.57
C ASN A 346 6.67 3.23 26.06
N PRO A 347 5.78 3.44 27.04
CA PRO A 347 6.14 3.40 28.47
C PRO A 347 6.58 2.01 28.98
N ASP A 348 6.31 0.94 28.24
CA ASP A 348 6.64 -0.44 28.65
C ASP A 348 8.13 -0.62 28.98
N PRO A 349 8.49 -1.02 30.22
CA PRO A 349 9.88 -1.20 30.63
C PRO A 349 10.56 -2.42 29.98
N MET A 350 9.80 -3.36 29.44
CA MET A 350 10.34 -4.53 28.74
C MET A 350 10.78 -4.19 27.31
N ILE A 351 10.41 -3.02 26.80
CA ILE A 351 10.77 -2.57 25.45
C ILE A 351 11.95 -1.60 25.52
N SER A 352 13.06 -1.95 24.87
CA SER A 352 14.25 -1.10 24.81
C SER A 352 13.95 0.24 24.12
N LYS A 353 14.42 1.34 24.73
CA LYS A 353 14.33 2.69 24.14
C LYS A 353 15.55 3.05 23.28
N LYS A 354 16.53 2.15 23.22
CA LYS A 354 17.82 2.34 22.52
C LYS A 354 17.98 1.39 21.33
N GLU A 355 17.06 0.45 21.17
CA GLU A 355 17.08 -0.54 20.10
C GLU A 355 16.10 -0.13 19.01
N LYS A 356 16.57 -0.20 17.76
CA LYS A 356 15.81 0.11 16.55
C LYS A 356 14.82 -1.02 16.23
N GLY A 357 13.91 -0.80 15.29
CA GLY A 357 12.95 -1.84 14.87
C GLY A 357 11.73 -1.97 15.79
N HIS A 358 11.41 -0.93 16.55
CA HIS A 358 10.23 -0.87 17.41
C HIS A 358 9.23 0.20 16.95
N PRO A 359 7.93 -0.04 17.14
CA PRO A 359 6.94 1.00 16.92
C PRO A 359 7.09 2.13 17.94
N ILE A 360 6.63 3.32 17.58
CA ILE A 360 6.65 4.50 18.46
C ILE A 360 5.89 4.19 19.76
N ALA A 361 4.72 3.57 19.65
CA ALA A 361 3.89 3.18 20.77
C ALA A 361 3.05 1.94 20.43
N HIS A 362 2.55 1.26 21.46
CA HIS A 362 1.54 0.20 21.30
C HIS A 362 0.16 0.81 21.09
N LYS A 363 -0.12 1.30 19.87
CA LYS A 363 -1.37 2.00 19.54
C LYS A 363 -1.75 1.84 18.07
N PHE A 364 -3.04 1.60 17.82
CA PHE A 364 -3.61 1.65 16.48
C PHE A 364 -4.01 3.07 16.12
N THR A 365 -3.81 3.43 14.85
CA THR A 365 -4.18 4.74 14.34
C THR A 365 -4.78 4.67 12.94
N ARG A 366 -5.68 5.62 12.68
CA ARG A 366 -6.16 5.97 11.33
C ARG A 366 -5.50 7.26 10.81
N SER A 367 -4.75 7.96 11.66
CA SER A 367 -3.85 9.06 11.32
C SER A 367 -2.47 8.48 11.00
N ILE A 368 -2.29 8.06 9.75
CA ILE A 368 -1.08 7.38 9.26
C ILE A 368 -0.27 8.36 8.40
N PRO A 369 0.99 8.64 8.74
CA PRO A 369 1.83 9.54 7.95
C PRO A 369 2.24 8.92 6.61
N SER A 370 2.54 9.76 5.62
CA SER A 370 3.04 9.30 4.32
C SER A 370 4.36 8.55 4.46
N SER A 371 5.20 8.89 5.44
CA SER A 371 6.43 8.16 5.77
C SER A 371 6.19 6.68 6.11
N GLN A 372 5.02 6.30 6.60
CA GLN A 372 4.67 4.89 6.82
C GLN A 372 4.35 4.17 5.50
N CYS A 373 3.79 4.87 4.51
CA CYS A 373 3.58 4.32 3.16
C CYS A 373 4.90 4.18 2.39
N MET A 374 5.84 5.10 2.64
CA MET A 374 7.13 5.13 1.95
C MET A 374 7.98 3.89 2.15
N THR A 375 7.80 3.14 3.25
CA THR A 375 8.52 1.86 3.50
C THR A 375 8.23 0.78 2.45
N CYS A 376 7.19 0.96 1.63
CA CYS A 376 6.85 0.05 0.52
C CYS A 376 6.84 0.77 -0.85
N HIS A 377 6.53 2.08 -0.88
CA HIS A 377 6.28 2.85 -2.11
C HIS A 377 7.50 3.62 -2.64
N MET A 378 8.70 3.07 -2.50
CA MET A 378 9.96 3.78 -2.82
C MET A 378 10.84 3.14 -3.89
N HIS A 379 10.44 2.00 -4.45
CA HIS A 379 11.24 1.26 -5.45
C HIS A 379 10.44 0.67 -6.62
N GLN A 380 9.12 0.67 -6.54
CA GLN A 380 8.26 -0.01 -7.51
C GLN A 380 8.05 0.90 -8.74
N GLY A 381 8.46 0.48 -9.93
CA GLY A 381 8.47 1.36 -11.12
C GLY A 381 7.18 2.16 -11.39
N ASN A 382 6.00 1.55 -11.23
CA ASN A 382 4.70 2.24 -11.44
C ASN A 382 4.00 2.66 -10.13
N LEU A 383 4.65 2.46 -8.98
CA LEU A 383 4.12 2.75 -7.63
C LEU A 383 5.18 3.47 -6.77
N PHE A 384 6.16 4.10 -7.43
CA PHE A 384 7.20 4.93 -6.84
C PHE A 384 6.59 6.29 -6.53
N VAL A 385 6.37 6.57 -5.25
CA VAL A 385 5.63 7.78 -4.83
C VAL A 385 6.55 8.90 -4.33
N ASN A 386 7.88 8.74 -4.39
CA ASN A 386 8.78 9.86 -4.10
C ASN A 386 8.50 11.14 -4.91
N PRO A 387 7.97 11.09 -6.17
CA PRO A 387 7.59 12.30 -6.87
C PRO A 387 6.53 13.14 -6.13
N PHE A 388 5.61 12.50 -5.40
CA PHE A 388 4.66 13.20 -4.52
C PHE A 388 5.39 13.98 -3.42
N LEU A 389 6.45 13.40 -2.86
CA LEU A 389 7.31 14.05 -1.87
C LEU A 389 8.29 15.08 -2.48
N GLY A 390 8.41 15.15 -3.82
CA GLY A 390 9.37 16.02 -4.49
C GLY A 390 10.80 15.48 -4.44
N TYR A 391 10.98 14.15 -4.38
CA TYR A 391 12.29 13.50 -4.31
C TYR A 391 12.50 12.48 -5.43
N THR A 392 13.75 12.31 -5.86
CA THR A 392 14.18 11.25 -6.80
C THR A 392 15.46 10.59 -6.29
N TRP A 393 15.85 9.46 -6.86
CA TRP A 393 17.16 8.86 -6.54
C TRP A 393 18.29 9.86 -6.76
N TRP A 394 19.23 9.89 -5.82
CA TRP A 394 20.44 10.69 -5.97
C TRP A 394 21.25 10.22 -7.17
N ASP A 395 21.86 11.18 -7.88
CA ASP A 395 22.67 10.92 -9.07
C ASP A 395 24.05 10.34 -8.76
N GLN A 396 24.41 10.21 -7.48
CA GLN A 396 25.70 9.73 -6.99
C GLN A 396 26.88 10.64 -7.37
N GLU A 397 26.60 11.88 -7.80
CA GLU A 397 27.61 12.83 -8.29
C GLU A 397 27.51 14.17 -7.57
N SER A 398 26.30 14.73 -7.48
CA SER A 398 26.07 16.05 -6.88
C SER A 398 26.52 16.07 -5.41
N ASP A 399 27.41 17.00 -5.06
CA ASP A 399 28.06 17.10 -3.73
C ASP A 399 28.74 15.80 -3.25
N GLY A 400 29.25 15.00 -4.19
CA GLY A 400 29.87 13.69 -3.91
C GLY A 400 31.05 13.74 -2.92
N GLU A 401 31.73 14.87 -2.78
CA GLU A 401 32.81 15.10 -1.80
C GLU A 401 32.39 14.85 -0.32
N PHE A 402 31.10 14.98 -0.01
CA PHE A 402 30.56 14.67 1.32
C PHE A 402 30.08 13.22 1.47
N MET A 403 29.88 12.52 0.35
CA MET A 403 29.25 11.20 0.29
C MET A 403 30.26 10.08 0.02
N TYR A 404 31.43 10.41 -0.53
CA TYR A 404 32.53 9.49 -0.77
C TYR A 404 33.71 9.76 0.17
N PRO A 405 34.48 8.72 0.54
CA PRO A 405 35.72 8.91 1.28
C PRO A 405 36.77 9.67 0.44
N LYS A 406 37.65 10.43 1.11
CA LYS A 406 38.74 11.17 0.47
C LYS A 406 39.68 10.26 -0.33
N GLU A 407 39.88 9.04 0.15
CA GLU A 407 40.62 7.98 -0.54
C GLU A 407 39.63 6.94 -1.05
N GLN A 408 39.74 6.60 -2.33
CA GLN A 408 38.82 5.65 -2.97
C GLN A 408 38.91 4.27 -2.31
N LYS A 409 37.74 3.73 -1.93
CA LYS A 409 37.61 2.33 -1.53
C LYS A 409 37.61 1.43 -2.77
N ASN A 410 38.43 0.38 -2.75
CA ASN A 410 38.47 -0.66 -3.76
C ASN A 410 37.96 -1.98 -3.13
N PRO A 411 36.63 -2.18 -3.04
CA PRO A 411 36.06 -3.35 -2.37
C PRO A 411 36.47 -4.64 -3.08
N THR A 412 36.75 -5.67 -2.30
CA THR A 412 36.92 -7.04 -2.82
C THR A 412 35.59 -7.60 -3.32
N ASP A 413 35.61 -8.74 -4.03
CA ASP A 413 34.37 -9.42 -4.42
C ASP A 413 33.51 -9.81 -3.20
N GLU A 414 34.15 -10.17 -2.09
CA GLU A 414 33.48 -10.50 -0.83
C GLU A 414 32.82 -9.26 -0.20
N ASP A 415 33.50 -8.11 -0.24
CA ASP A 415 32.94 -6.83 0.21
C ASP A 415 31.75 -6.40 -0.65
N MET A 416 31.86 -6.58 -1.97
CA MET A 416 30.78 -6.32 -2.91
C MET A 416 29.55 -7.19 -2.61
N VAL A 417 29.75 -8.49 -2.38
CA VAL A 417 28.66 -9.41 -2.02
C VAL A 417 28.02 -9.00 -0.69
N LYS A 418 28.82 -8.66 0.32
CA LYS A 418 28.31 -8.19 1.61
C LYS A 418 27.48 -6.92 1.45
N SER A 419 28.01 -5.92 0.75
CA SER A 419 27.29 -4.67 0.49
C SER A 419 26.00 -4.89 -0.29
N LEU A 420 25.99 -5.75 -1.31
CA LEU A 420 24.80 -5.98 -2.15
C LEU A 420 23.69 -6.77 -1.47
N ARG A 421 24.00 -7.51 -0.40
CA ARG A 421 22.98 -8.12 0.47
C ARG A 421 22.26 -7.08 1.32
N ASP A 422 22.96 -6.01 1.65
CA ASP A 422 22.55 -4.97 2.57
C ASP A 422 21.91 -3.77 1.84
N ASN A 423 22.43 -3.42 0.67
CA ASN A 423 21.96 -2.32 -0.16
C ASN A 423 22.05 -2.73 -1.63
N PRO A 424 20.95 -2.73 -2.40
CA PRO A 424 20.96 -3.16 -3.80
C PRO A 424 21.74 -2.20 -4.72
N GLU A 425 22.13 -1.02 -4.24
CA GLU A 425 22.95 -0.05 -4.97
C GLU A 425 24.45 -0.40 -4.91
N ALA A 426 25.05 -0.70 -6.06
CA ALA A 426 26.47 -1.07 -6.14
C ALA A 426 27.44 0.02 -5.66
N ALA A 427 27.05 1.30 -5.73
CA ALA A 427 27.87 2.42 -5.26
C ALA A 427 27.97 2.49 -3.74
N ALA A 428 27.02 1.91 -2.99
CA ALA A 428 27.05 1.86 -1.53
C ALA A 428 28.31 1.16 -0.99
N ALA A 429 28.87 0.19 -1.73
CA ALA A 429 30.12 -0.49 -1.39
C ALA A 429 31.34 0.44 -1.39
N ARG A 430 31.25 1.58 -2.10
CA ARG A 430 32.32 2.58 -2.25
C ARG A 430 32.01 3.86 -1.48
N GLY A 431 30.73 4.16 -1.29
CA GLY A 431 30.22 5.31 -0.57
C GLY A 431 30.42 5.26 0.94
N LEU A 432 30.16 6.39 1.59
CA LEU A 432 30.03 6.48 3.03
C LEU A 432 28.67 5.97 3.52
N TRP A 433 27.63 6.05 2.68
CA TRP A 433 26.26 5.61 3.00
C TRP A 433 26.07 4.09 3.03
N GLY A 434 27.10 3.32 2.66
CA GLY A 434 27.16 1.89 3.01
C GLY A 434 27.24 1.66 4.52
N ASP A 435 27.66 2.66 5.31
CA ASP A 435 27.55 2.65 6.78
C ASP A 435 26.19 3.22 7.20
N VAL A 436 25.41 2.43 7.94
CA VAL A 436 24.07 2.80 8.41
C VAL A 436 24.09 4.05 9.32
N ASN A 437 25.15 4.26 10.09
CA ASN A 437 25.27 5.44 10.96
C ASN A 437 25.50 6.73 10.15
N PHE A 438 26.20 6.63 9.02
CA PHE A 438 26.31 7.73 8.08
C PHE A 438 24.97 7.96 7.37
N LEU A 439 24.39 6.88 6.84
CA LEU A 439 23.12 6.92 6.10
C LEU A 439 22.02 7.61 6.90
N GLU A 440 21.89 7.29 8.19
CA GLU A 440 20.92 7.91 9.11
C GLU A 440 21.04 9.44 9.22
N LYS A 441 22.24 9.98 9.00
CA LYS A 441 22.56 11.39 9.16
C LYS A 441 22.75 12.11 7.83
N THR A 442 22.42 11.46 6.71
CA THR A 442 22.65 12.03 5.36
C THR A 442 21.97 13.40 5.21
N ALA A 443 20.73 13.55 5.69
CA ALA A 443 20.01 14.83 5.65
C ALA A 443 20.67 15.95 6.49
N GLU A 444 21.49 15.62 7.49
CA GLU A 444 22.20 16.60 8.31
C GLU A 444 23.35 17.28 7.54
N LEU A 445 23.72 16.74 6.38
CA LEU A 445 24.68 17.35 5.46
C LEU A 445 24.10 18.56 4.74
N ASN A 446 22.77 18.64 4.57
CA ASN A 446 22.06 19.62 3.77
C ASN A 446 22.51 21.09 3.94
N PRO A 447 22.82 21.59 5.16
CA PRO A 447 23.32 22.95 5.33
C PRO A 447 24.69 23.24 4.69
N LYS A 448 25.45 22.20 4.31
CA LYS A 448 26.79 22.28 3.71
C LYS A 448 26.80 22.04 2.20
N LEU A 449 25.73 21.47 1.66
CA LEU A 449 25.62 21.06 0.26
C LEU A 449 25.35 22.28 -0.63
N LYS A 450 25.96 22.29 -1.82
CA LYS A 450 25.85 23.39 -2.79
C LYS A 450 24.95 23.02 -3.96
N GLU A 451 24.90 21.76 -4.35
CA GLU A 451 24.23 21.32 -5.58
C GLU A 451 22.90 20.61 -5.29
N THR A 452 22.78 19.97 -4.13
CA THR A 452 21.60 19.16 -3.80
C THR A 452 21.14 19.26 -2.34
N GLN A 453 20.00 18.62 -2.04
CA GLN A 453 19.45 18.46 -0.69
C GLN A 453 18.91 17.03 -0.57
N PHE A 454 19.35 16.28 0.44
CA PHE A 454 18.95 14.90 0.67
C PHE A 454 17.68 14.78 1.50
N ALA A 455 16.91 13.71 1.24
CA ALA A 455 15.81 13.26 2.09
C ALA A 455 16.36 12.66 3.40
N ASP A 456 15.47 12.53 4.39
CA ASP A 456 15.79 11.96 5.70
C ASP A 456 15.52 10.45 5.81
N TYR A 457 14.63 9.93 4.95
CA TYR A 457 14.30 8.53 4.87
C TYR A 457 15.16 7.82 3.79
N HIS A 458 15.57 6.59 4.08
CA HIS A 458 16.51 5.83 3.25
C HIS A 458 16.15 4.34 3.18
N GLY A 459 14.89 4.03 2.84
CA GLY A 459 14.48 2.65 2.73
C GLY A 459 15.25 1.89 1.64
N HIS A 460 15.50 0.61 1.93
CA HIS A 460 16.47 -0.27 1.26
C HIS A 460 17.91 0.27 1.18
N GLY A 461 18.23 1.37 1.85
CA GLY A 461 19.57 1.98 1.89
C GLY A 461 19.81 3.05 0.83
N TRP A 462 18.81 3.39 0.02
CA TRP A 462 18.97 4.38 -1.04
C TRP A 462 18.97 5.82 -0.54
N VAL A 463 19.73 6.65 -1.23
CA VAL A 463 19.77 8.09 -0.99
C VAL A 463 18.88 8.79 -2.02
N PHE A 464 18.01 9.67 -1.53
CA PHE A 464 17.10 10.46 -2.36
C PHE A 464 17.43 11.93 -2.25
N ARG A 465 17.31 12.65 -3.38
CA ARG A 465 17.52 14.10 -3.46
C ARG A 465 16.24 14.85 -3.81
N ALA A 466 16.10 16.05 -3.25
CA ALA A 466 15.00 16.95 -3.55
C ALA A 466 15.11 17.48 -4.99
N VAL A 467 13.97 17.60 -5.66
CA VAL A 467 13.87 18.18 -6.99
C VAL A 467 13.38 19.62 -6.88
N PHE A 468 14.14 20.56 -7.43
CA PHE A 468 13.80 21.97 -7.44
C PHE A 468 13.45 22.45 -8.84
N LYS A 469 12.56 23.45 -8.92
CA LYS A 469 12.19 24.11 -10.17
C LYS A 469 13.42 24.77 -10.80
N LYS A 470 13.65 24.49 -12.08
CA LYS A 470 14.78 25.03 -12.86
C LYS A 470 14.32 25.50 -14.25
N ASP A 471 15.03 26.47 -14.84
CA ASP A 471 14.91 26.77 -16.26
C ASP A 471 15.65 25.73 -17.12
N ARG A 472 15.60 25.87 -18.45
CA ARG A 472 16.22 24.92 -19.40
C ARG A 472 17.75 24.91 -19.31
N GLU A 473 18.34 25.98 -18.77
CA GLU A 473 19.76 26.14 -18.55
C GLU A 473 20.20 25.64 -17.16
N GLY A 474 19.25 25.18 -16.33
CA GLY A 474 19.51 24.60 -15.01
C GLY A 474 19.52 25.59 -13.84
N ASN A 475 19.18 26.86 -14.06
CA ASN A 475 19.11 27.86 -12.99
C ASN A 475 17.90 27.62 -12.11
N LEU A 476 18.08 27.71 -10.79
CA LEU A 476 16.99 27.59 -9.82
C LEU A 476 15.99 28.76 -9.97
N LEU A 477 14.70 28.46 -9.84
CA LEU A 477 13.63 29.44 -10.01
C LEU A 477 12.78 29.61 -8.75
N THR A 478 12.38 30.85 -8.50
CA THR A 478 11.31 31.17 -7.54
C THR A 478 9.94 30.79 -8.11
N LEU A 479 8.89 30.96 -7.29
CA LEU A 479 7.51 30.78 -7.75
C LEU A 479 7.14 31.72 -8.91
N LYS A 480 7.78 32.90 -8.99
CA LYS A 480 7.54 33.92 -10.02
C LYS A 480 8.45 33.78 -11.25
N ASP A 481 9.12 32.64 -11.41
CA ASP A 481 10.07 32.38 -12.50
C ASP A 481 11.30 33.30 -12.48
N GLU A 482 11.62 33.88 -11.32
CA GLU A 482 12.83 34.68 -11.16
C GLU A 482 14.03 33.75 -10.93
N LYS A 483 15.14 34.02 -11.62
CA LYS A 483 16.39 33.28 -11.47
C LYS A 483 17.00 33.53 -10.08
N ILE A 484 17.43 32.46 -9.44
CA ILE A 484 18.14 32.50 -8.17
C ILE A 484 19.63 32.29 -8.44
N SER A 485 20.48 33.17 -7.92
CA SER A 485 21.93 33.05 -8.05
C SER A 485 22.43 31.74 -7.45
N HIS A 486 23.39 31.09 -8.11
CA HIS A 486 24.01 29.87 -7.61
C HIS A 486 24.79 30.07 -6.30
N ASP A 487 25.34 31.27 -6.11
CA ASP A 487 26.15 31.63 -4.93
C ASP A 487 25.28 32.02 -3.70
N ASP A 488 23.97 32.13 -3.89
CA ASP A 488 23.03 32.45 -2.82
C ASP A 488 22.95 31.29 -1.81
N GLN A 489 23.43 31.54 -0.59
CA GLN A 489 23.42 30.55 0.50
C GLN A 489 22.01 30.10 0.90
N ALA A 490 20.97 30.89 0.57
CA ALA A 490 19.58 30.55 0.83
C ALA A 490 18.84 30.00 -0.40
N LYS A 491 19.54 29.68 -1.50
CA LYS A 491 18.92 29.32 -2.78
C LYS A 491 17.87 28.21 -2.69
N PHE A 492 18.13 27.13 -1.94
CA PHE A 492 17.18 26.03 -1.79
C PHE A 492 15.93 26.40 -0.98
N ARG A 493 16.02 27.40 -0.09
CA ARG A 493 14.84 27.94 0.62
C ARG A 493 13.99 28.85 -0.27
N LYS A 494 14.62 29.52 -1.24
CA LYS A 494 13.96 30.42 -2.20
C LYS A 494 13.40 29.67 -3.41
N ALA A 495 14.06 28.60 -3.81
CA ALA A 495 13.68 27.76 -4.94
C ALA A 495 12.42 26.96 -4.60
N VAL A 496 11.60 26.72 -5.61
CA VAL A 496 10.41 25.87 -5.45
C VAL A 496 10.85 24.40 -5.38
N HIS A 497 10.70 23.78 -4.21
CA HIS A 497 10.78 22.32 -4.07
C HIS A 497 9.54 21.71 -4.74
N MET A 498 9.76 20.83 -5.72
CA MET A 498 8.74 20.30 -6.62
C MET A 498 7.90 19.17 -6.00
N LYS A 499 7.64 19.22 -4.69
CA LYS A 499 6.67 18.32 -4.06
C LYS A 499 5.25 18.64 -4.51
N ASP A 500 4.35 17.66 -4.38
CA ASP A 500 2.95 17.85 -4.70
C ASP A 500 2.32 18.97 -3.87
N ILE A 501 1.41 19.73 -4.48
CA ILE A 501 0.76 20.87 -3.82
C ILE A 501 -0.08 20.43 -2.62
N HIS A 502 -0.70 19.25 -2.66
CA HIS A 502 -1.47 18.70 -1.54
C HIS A 502 -0.54 18.43 -0.34
N LEU A 503 0.62 17.82 -0.58
CA LEU A 503 1.63 17.63 0.46
C LEU A 503 2.15 18.97 1.00
N ALA A 504 2.39 19.95 0.13
CA ALA A 504 2.82 21.28 0.54
C ALA A 504 1.79 21.99 1.43
N LYS A 505 0.50 21.62 1.32
CA LYS A 505 -0.60 22.09 2.19
C LYS A 505 -0.81 21.23 3.43
N GLY A 506 -0.04 20.16 3.61
CA GLY A 506 -0.07 19.29 4.80
C GLY A 506 -0.86 17.99 4.63
N MET A 507 -1.42 17.71 3.45
CA MET A 507 -2.12 16.44 3.20
C MET A 507 -1.14 15.27 3.20
N GLN A 508 -1.59 14.13 3.75
CA GLN A 508 -0.87 12.86 3.69
C GLN A 508 -1.54 11.89 2.71
N CYS A 509 -0.91 10.76 2.40
CA CYS A 509 -1.50 9.73 1.53
C CYS A 509 -2.93 9.34 1.95
N VAL A 510 -3.21 9.21 3.26
CA VAL A 510 -4.54 8.87 3.81
C VAL A 510 -5.61 9.96 3.66
N ASP A 511 -5.22 11.15 3.20
CA ASP A 511 -6.15 12.23 2.87
C ASP A 511 -6.66 12.12 1.43
N CYS A 512 -6.08 11.26 0.59
CA CYS A 512 -6.54 11.01 -0.77
C CYS A 512 -6.84 9.52 -1.03
N HIS A 513 -6.11 8.60 -0.39
CA HIS A 513 -6.36 7.17 -0.48
C HIS A 513 -7.21 6.69 0.71
N PHE A 514 -8.46 6.34 0.41
CA PHE A 514 -9.44 5.95 1.42
C PHE A 514 -9.54 4.43 1.58
N LEU A 515 -10.69 3.95 2.06
CA LEU A 515 -10.88 2.58 2.49
C LEU A 515 -10.56 1.56 1.39
N ASN A 516 -11.19 1.66 0.21
CA ASN A 516 -10.98 0.67 -0.85
C ASN A 516 -9.60 0.79 -1.50
N ASP A 517 -9.09 2.01 -1.68
CA ASP A 517 -7.73 2.22 -2.19
C ASP A 517 -6.67 1.59 -1.28
N SER A 518 -6.91 1.60 0.05
CA SER A 518 -5.96 1.10 1.04
C SER A 518 -6.20 -0.35 1.44
N HIS A 519 -7.44 -0.82 1.48
CA HIS A 519 -7.76 -2.18 1.91
C HIS A 519 -8.08 -3.10 0.74
N GLY A 520 -8.36 -2.57 -0.45
CA GLY A 520 -9.03 -3.29 -1.51
C GLY A 520 -10.56 -3.38 -1.30
N ASN A 521 -11.22 -4.03 -2.25
CA ASN A 521 -12.67 -4.23 -2.27
C ASN A 521 -13.06 -5.73 -2.21
N GLY A 522 -12.10 -6.60 -1.90
CA GLY A 522 -12.27 -8.07 -1.89
C GLY A 522 -12.07 -8.74 -3.26
N LEU A 523 -11.87 -7.98 -4.33
CA LEU A 523 -11.59 -8.52 -5.67
C LEU A 523 -10.09 -8.55 -5.94
N LEU A 524 -9.67 -9.44 -6.85
CA LEU A 524 -8.28 -9.55 -7.27
C LEU A 524 -7.98 -8.60 -8.43
N ASN A 525 -7.67 -7.35 -8.12
CA ASN A 525 -7.15 -6.40 -9.10
C ASN A 525 -5.66 -6.67 -9.38
N VAL A 526 -5.24 -6.53 -10.64
CA VAL A 526 -3.86 -6.83 -11.06
C VAL A 526 -3.11 -5.62 -11.63
N GLU A 527 -3.73 -4.44 -11.60
CA GLU A 527 -3.10 -3.17 -11.97
C GLU A 527 -3.53 -2.04 -11.01
N PRO A 528 -2.63 -1.10 -10.69
CA PRO A 528 -2.92 0.03 -9.80
C PRO A 528 -4.18 0.80 -10.17
N ARG A 529 -4.32 1.16 -11.45
CA ARG A 529 -5.46 1.96 -11.95
C ARG A 529 -6.81 1.27 -11.73
N ALA A 530 -6.85 -0.06 -11.82
CA ALA A 530 -8.04 -0.85 -11.58
C ALA A 530 -8.47 -0.85 -10.10
N ALA A 531 -7.49 -0.83 -9.18
CA ALA A 531 -7.75 -0.84 -7.75
C ALA A 531 -8.05 0.55 -7.15
N THR A 532 -7.69 1.63 -7.85
CA THR A 532 -7.96 3.00 -7.39
C THR A 532 -9.43 3.37 -7.62
N ALA A 533 -10.12 3.75 -6.55
CA ALA A 533 -11.49 4.25 -6.60
C ALA A 533 -11.52 5.75 -6.87
N ILE A 534 -10.68 6.52 -6.18
CA ILE A 534 -10.73 7.99 -6.24
C ILE A 534 -9.89 8.59 -7.36
N THR A 535 -10.40 9.64 -7.99
CA THR A 535 -9.71 10.43 -9.00
C THR A 535 -9.85 11.93 -8.72
N CYS A 536 -9.09 12.76 -9.44
CA CYS A 536 -9.06 14.21 -9.25
C CYS A 536 -10.47 14.85 -9.34
N VAL A 537 -11.29 14.40 -10.30
CA VAL A 537 -12.62 14.98 -10.56
C VAL A 537 -13.64 14.65 -9.47
N ASP A 538 -13.37 13.62 -8.67
CA ASP A 538 -14.26 13.19 -7.58
C ASP A 538 -14.24 14.19 -6.41
N CYS A 539 -13.20 15.00 -6.31
CA CYS A 539 -13.10 16.09 -5.34
C CYS A 539 -13.26 17.47 -6.00
N HIS A 540 -12.67 17.66 -7.18
CA HIS A 540 -12.61 18.96 -7.84
C HIS A 540 -13.71 19.21 -8.89
N GLY A 541 -14.50 18.20 -9.25
CA GLY A 541 -15.44 18.29 -10.37
C GLY A 541 -14.75 18.46 -11.73
N THR A 542 -15.51 18.90 -12.73
CA THR A 542 -15.04 19.13 -14.10
C THR A 542 -15.19 20.60 -14.48
N VAL A 543 -14.80 20.95 -15.70
CA VAL A 543 -15.00 22.30 -16.26
C VAL A 543 -16.48 22.70 -16.43
N SER A 544 -17.41 21.75 -16.40
CA SER A 544 -18.84 21.99 -16.62
C SER A 544 -19.72 21.62 -15.42
N LYS A 545 -19.19 20.95 -14.40
CA LYS A 545 -19.96 20.47 -13.24
C LYS A 545 -19.12 20.48 -11.96
N HIS A 546 -19.72 20.91 -10.85
CA HIS A 546 -19.19 20.69 -9.51
C HIS A 546 -19.10 19.19 -9.19
N THR A 547 -18.25 18.82 -8.23
CA THR A 547 -18.15 17.43 -7.80
C THR A 547 -19.47 16.91 -7.21
N THR A 548 -19.77 15.63 -7.47
CA THR A 548 -20.82 14.89 -6.78
C THR A 548 -20.33 14.25 -5.47
N LEU A 549 -19.00 14.17 -5.26
CA LEU A 549 -18.33 13.35 -4.24
C LEU A 549 -18.64 11.86 -4.38
N VAL A 550 -18.84 11.40 -5.60
CA VAL A 550 -18.99 9.98 -5.94
C VAL A 550 -17.81 9.58 -6.81
N THR A 551 -17.12 8.52 -6.42
CA THR A 551 -15.87 8.13 -7.09
C THR A 551 -16.07 7.69 -8.54
N SER A 552 -15.17 8.08 -9.44
CA SER A 552 -15.22 7.68 -10.85
C SER A 552 -14.23 6.58 -11.25
N GLY A 553 -13.29 6.23 -10.37
CA GLY A 553 -12.31 5.16 -10.59
C GLY A 553 -12.91 3.76 -10.56
N LYS A 554 -12.09 2.75 -10.88
CA LYS A 554 -12.54 1.36 -11.04
C LYS A 554 -12.52 0.55 -9.74
N GLY A 555 -11.84 1.03 -8.71
CA GLY A 555 -11.70 0.39 -7.39
C GLY A 555 -12.93 0.48 -6.47
N GLY A 556 -14.13 0.53 -7.05
CA GLY A 556 -15.39 0.69 -6.31
C GLY A 556 -15.69 -0.45 -5.32
N THR A 557 -16.83 -0.37 -4.65
CA THR A 557 -17.25 -1.38 -3.66
C THR A 557 -18.01 -2.51 -4.33
N LEU A 558 -17.68 -3.75 -3.96
CA LEU A 558 -18.43 -4.92 -4.40
C LEU A 558 -19.82 -4.95 -3.72
N SER A 559 -20.86 -4.90 -4.52
CA SER A 559 -22.26 -5.03 -4.09
C SER A 559 -22.65 -6.49 -3.88
N LYS A 560 -23.78 -6.72 -3.19
CA LYS A 560 -24.31 -8.07 -2.93
C LYS A 560 -24.72 -8.82 -4.21
N ASP A 561 -25.08 -8.10 -5.27
CA ASP A 561 -25.40 -8.66 -6.58
C ASP A 561 -24.16 -8.85 -7.48
N GLY A 562 -22.95 -8.65 -6.94
CA GLY A 562 -21.70 -8.94 -7.62
C GLY A 562 -21.24 -7.84 -8.59
N LYS A 563 -21.73 -6.61 -8.44
CA LYS A 563 -21.32 -5.45 -9.23
C LYS A 563 -20.32 -4.61 -8.46
N VAL A 564 -19.48 -3.87 -9.19
CA VAL A 564 -18.56 -2.90 -8.60
C VAL A 564 -19.20 -1.52 -8.71
N GLU A 565 -19.62 -0.98 -7.57
CA GLU A 565 -20.35 0.28 -7.48
C GLU A 565 -19.43 1.43 -7.03
N PRO A 566 -19.65 2.66 -7.51
CA PRO A 566 -18.99 3.85 -7.02
C PRO A 566 -19.15 4.06 -5.51
N ILE A 567 -18.18 4.70 -4.88
CA ILE A 567 -18.17 5.03 -3.46
C ILE A 567 -18.69 6.44 -3.27
N ASN A 568 -19.64 6.62 -2.36
CA ASN A 568 -20.09 7.93 -1.90
C ASN A 568 -19.11 8.49 -0.85
N LEU A 569 -18.26 9.42 -1.26
CA LEU A 569 -17.24 10.02 -0.39
C LEU A 569 -17.86 10.89 0.73
N ARG A 570 -19.12 11.32 0.60
CA ARG A 570 -19.84 12.07 1.64
C ARG A 570 -20.05 11.26 2.92
N GLU A 571 -20.07 9.94 2.80
CA GLU A 571 -20.23 9.01 3.93
C GLU A 571 -18.89 8.65 4.58
N SER A 572 -17.78 9.12 4.01
CA SER A 572 -16.45 8.84 4.54
C SER A 572 -16.10 9.74 5.72
N ASN A 573 -15.36 9.17 6.67
CA ASN A 573 -14.94 9.86 7.90
C ASN A 573 -13.43 9.86 8.04
N THR A 574 -12.91 10.92 8.66
CA THR A 574 -11.58 10.96 9.28
C THR A 574 -11.67 10.35 10.69
N PRO A 575 -10.59 10.33 11.48
CA PRO A 575 -10.66 10.03 12.91
C PRO A 575 -11.44 11.08 13.72
N TYR A 576 -11.71 12.25 13.13
CA TYR A 576 -12.20 13.44 13.83
C TYR A 576 -13.60 13.90 13.37
N GLY A 577 -14.21 13.18 12.44
CA GLY A 577 -15.54 13.50 11.91
C GLY A 577 -15.68 13.31 10.40
N PRO A 578 -16.75 13.86 9.79
CA PRO A 578 -16.98 13.78 8.36
C PRO A 578 -15.80 14.32 7.55
N ARG A 579 -15.36 13.56 6.55
CA ARG A 579 -14.21 13.94 5.73
C ARG A 579 -14.50 15.14 4.85
N PHE A 580 -15.70 15.20 4.27
CA PHE A 580 -16.13 16.27 3.39
C PHE A 580 -17.35 16.97 3.98
N THR A 581 -17.29 18.30 4.01
CA THR A 581 -18.39 19.15 4.48
C THR A 581 -18.53 20.35 3.56
N TRP A 582 -19.76 20.78 3.29
CA TRP A 582 -19.99 22.05 2.61
C TRP A 582 -20.01 23.19 3.64
N SER A 583 -19.53 24.36 3.26
CA SER A 583 -19.71 25.58 4.04
C SER A 583 -21.19 25.86 4.27
N ALA A 584 -21.51 26.65 5.30
CA ALA A 584 -22.90 26.94 5.67
C ALA A 584 -23.71 27.62 4.56
N ASP A 585 -23.04 28.39 3.68
CA ASP A 585 -23.64 29.02 2.49
C ASP A 585 -23.73 28.06 1.27
N GLY A 586 -23.24 26.83 1.42
CA GLY A 586 -23.24 25.80 0.38
C GLY A 586 -22.25 26.03 -0.76
N LYS A 587 -21.38 27.05 -0.70
CA LYS A 587 -20.53 27.44 -1.83
C LYS A 587 -19.17 26.75 -1.86
N ARG A 588 -18.64 26.33 -0.72
CA ARG A 588 -17.27 25.82 -0.60
C ARG A 588 -17.27 24.40 -0.07
N LEU A 589 -16.58 23.52 -0.77
CA LEU A 589 -16.30 22.18 -0.29
C LEU A 589 -15.08 22.20 0.60
N MET A 590 -15.20 21.68 1.82
CA MET A 590 -14.13 21.55 2.79
C MET A 590 -13.78 20.08 3.00
N GLN A 591 -12.49 19.77 2.98
CA GLN A 591 -11.94 18.46 3.35
C GLN A 591 -11.22 18.55 4.70
N GLN A 592 -11.51 17.64 5.61
CA GLN A 592 -10.83 17.50 6.90
C GLN A 592 -9.62 16.57 6.80
N SER A 593 -8.54 16.92 7.50
CA SER A 593 -7.35 16.07 7.60
C SER A 593 -7.63 14.82 8.43
N SER A 594 -7.07 13.70 7.98
CA SER A 594 -6.96 12.46 8.76
C SER A 594 -5.84 12.53 9.79
N MET A 595 -4.88 13.44 9.60
CA MET A 595 -3.81 13.72 10.55
C MET A 595 -4.28 14.79 11.52
N GLU A 596 -4.42 16.05 11.11
CA GLU A 596 -4.63 17.12 12.09
C GLU A 596 -6.12 17.44 12.34
N PRO A 597 -6.63 17.33 13.59
CA PRO A 597 -8.06 17.46 13.88
C PRO A 597 -8.66 18.81 13.47
N ASN A 598 -7.85 19.86 13.59
CA ASN A 598 -8.26 21.25 13.32
C ASN A 598 -7.88 21.73 11.91
N LEU A 599 -7.21 20.90 11.12
CA LEU A 599 -6.81 21.25 9.77
C LEU A 599 -7.91 20.87 8.78
N LYS A 600 -8.38 21.87 8.03
CA LYS A 600 -9.32 21.71 6.94
C LYS A 600 -8.83 22.49 5.73
N TRP A 601 -9.04 21.93 4.56
CA TRP A 601 -8.73 22.58 3.29
C TRP A 601 -10.00 22.85 2.52
N GLU A 602 -10.08 24.04 1.93
CA GLU A 602 -11.03 24.27 0.87
C GLU A 602 -10.56 23.49 -0.37
N VAL A 603 -11.48 22.76 -1.00
CA VAL A 603 -11.27 21.96 -2.21
C VAL A 603 -11.79 22.77 -3.40
N PRO A 604 -10.90 23.45 -4.17
CA PRO A 604 -11.33 24.32 -5.25
C PRO A 604 -12.05 23.52 -6.33
N GLN A 605 -13.18 24.04 -6.82
CA GLN A 605 -13.95 23.38 -7.85
C GLN A 605 -13.52 23.87 -9.23
N THR A 606 -13.31 22.94 -10.16
CA THR A 606 -12.75 23.24 -11.48
C THR A 606 -13.62 24.22 -12.25
N LEU A 607 -14.94 24.03 -12.23
CA LEU A 607 -15.93 24.94 -12.80
C LEU A 607 -15.72 26.38 -12.29
N ASP A 608 -15.59 26.56 -10.98
CA ASP A 608 -15.41 27.88 -10.37
C ASP A 608 -14.09 28.57 -10.79
N THR A 609 -13.07 27.80 -11.16
CA THR A 609 -11.80 28.37 -11.64
C THR A 609 -11.85 28.86 -13.09
N VAL A 610 -12.83 28.38 -13.88
CA VAL A 610 -12.95 28.72 -15.31
C VAL A 610 -14.10 29.68 -15.61
N THR A 611 -15.02 29.88 -14.66
CA THR A 611 -16.20 30.75 -14.82
C THR A 611 -15.90 32.21 -14.44
N PRO A 612 -15.98 33.17 -15.39
CA PRO A 612 -15.83 34.59 -15.07
C PRO A 612 -16.86 35.04 -14.03
N GLY A 613 -16.43 35.86 -13.07
CA GLY A 613 -17.29 36.36 -11.97
C GLY A 613 -17.33 35.46 -10.73
N SER A 614 -16.73 34.26 -10.79
CA SER A 614 -16.47 33.44 -9.60
C SER A 614 -15.34 34.02 -8.75
N ASP A 615 -15.43 33.86 -7.42
CA ASP A 615 -14.37 34.24 -6.46
C ASP A 615 -13.05 33.47 -6.71
N HIS A 616 -13.12 32.30 -7.37
CA HIS A 616 -11.96 31.48 -7.72
C HIS A 616 -11.53 31.60 -9.19
N TYR A 617 -12.13 32.52 -9.95
CA TYR A 617 -11.83 32.66 -11.37
C TYR A 617 -10.33 32.92 -11.60
N ASN A 618 -9.73 32.12 -12.46
CA ASN A 618 -8.35 32.27 -12.85
C ASN A 618 -8.24 32.16 -14.37
N VAL A 619 -7.84 33.25 -15.03
CA VAL A 619 -7.77 33.32 -16.49
C VAL A 619 -6.82 32.28 -17.10
N MET A 620 -5.74 31.91 -16.40
CA MET A 620 -4.80 30.87 -16.86
C MET A 620 -5.43 29.48 -16.75
N SER A 621 -6.19 29.21 -15.67
CA SER A 621 -6.98 27.99 -15.52
C SER A 621 -8.05 27.89 -16.62
N ALA A 622 -8.78 28.99 -16.86
CA ALA A 622 -9.77 29.09 -17.91
C ALA A 622 -9.15 28.81 -19.28
N TYR A 623 -8.08 29.51 -19.64
CA TYR A 623 -7.37 29.29 -20.90
C TYR A 623 -6.94 27.82 -21.07
N ALA A 624 -6.23 27.26 -20.09
CA ALA A 624 -5.71 25.90 -20.18
C ALA A 624 -6.83 24.85 -20.32
N LYS A 625 -7.91 24.96 -19.54
CA LYS A 625 -8.94 23.92 -19.46
C LYS A 625 -10.07 24.06 -20.48
N THR A 626 -10.22 25.24 -21.08
CA THR A 626 -11.28 25.54 -22.06
C THR A 626 -10.76 25.75 -23.47
N LEU A 627 -9.45 25.56 -23.70
CA LEU A 627 -8.85 25.57 -25.03
C LEU A 627 -9.55 24.55 -25.93
N GLN A 628 -9.98 25.00 -27.10
CA GLN A 628 -10.58 24.14 -28.11
C GLN A 628 -9.49 23.42 -28.93
N ARG A 629 -9.89 22.36 -29.63
CA ARG A 629 -9.00 21.56 -30.48
C ARG A 629 -8.35 22.33 -31.64
N ASP A 630 -8.83 23.53 -31.96
CA ASP A 630 -8.19 24.42 -32.94
C ASP A 630 -6.91 25.09 -32.42
N GLY A 631 -6.62 24.96 -31.11
CA GLY A 631 -5.45 25.53 -30.44
C GLY A 631 -5.49 27.05 -30.29
N LYS A 632 -6.63 27.70 -30.58
CA LYS A 632 -6.76 29.17 -30.59
C LYS A 632 -7.96 29.66 -29.79
N THR A 633 -9.10 29.01 -29.94
CA THR A 633 -10.36 29.43 -29.31
C THR A 633 -10.44 28.87 -27.88
N TRP A 634 -10.88 29.67 -26.92
CA TRP A 634 -11.06 29.26 -25.52
C TRP A 634 -12.17 30.07 -24.83
N GLY A 635 -12.54 29.66 -23.62
CA GLY A 635 -13.51 30.32 -22.75
C GLY A 635 -14.90 29.68 -22.77
N ALA A 636 -15.42 29.33 -23.95
CA ALA A 636 -16.72 28.67 -24.08
C ALA A 636 -16.64 27.19 -23.67
N VAL A 637 -17.43 26.79 -22.67
CA VAL A 637 -17.53 25.40 -22.21
C VAL A 637 -18.92 24.86 -22.53
N PRO A 638 -19.03 23.71 -23.22
CA PRO A 638 -20.32 23.06 -23.42
C PRO A 638 -20.91 22.54 -22.10
N ASP A 639 -22.22 22.66 -21.93
CA ASP A 639 -22.93 22.13 -20.75
C ASP A 639 -22.99 20.59 -20.69
N ASP A 640 -22.49 19.91 -21.74
CA ASP A 640 -22.50 18.46 -21.88
C ASP A 640 -21.07 17.88 -21.95
N PRO A 641 -20.72 16.89 -21.11
CA PRO A 641 -19.42 16.23 -21.14
C PRO A 641 -19.05 15.61 -22.49
N THR A 642 -20.01 15.05 -23.25
CA THR A 642 -19.73 14.43 -24.56
C THR A 642 -19.33 15.49 -25.59
N LYS A 643 -20.00 16.64 -25.58
CA LYS A 643 -19.59 17.81 -26.37
C LYS A 643 -18.23 18.34 -25.93
N CYS A 644 -17.95 18.38 -24.62
CA CYS A 644 -16.63 18.75 -24.11
C CYS A 644 -15.53 17.85 -24.68
N GLY A 645 -15.70 16.53 -24.70
CA GLY A 645 -14.76 15.57 -25.30
C GLY A 645 -14.44 15.85 -26.77
N LYS A 646 -15.42 16.31 -27.54
CA LYS A 646 -15.27 16.63 -28.97
C LYS A 646 -14.65 18.01 -29.23
N GLN A 647 -14.95 19.00 -28.41
CA GLN A 647 -14.57 20.39 -28.68
C GLN A 647 -13.29 20.84 -27.95
N LEU A 648 -13.11 20.42 -26.69
CA LEU A 648 -11.99 20.86 -25.87
C LEU A 648 -10.75 20.01 -26.14
N ALA A 649 -9.58 20.66 -26.13
CA ALA A 649 -8.28 20.00 -26.27
C ALA A 649 -7.93 19.17 -25.02
N HIS A 650 -8.34 19.62 -23.84
CA HIS A 650 -8.01 19.00 -22.54
C HIS A 650 -9.25 18.53 -21.78
N SER A 651 -10.20 17.90 -22.49
CA SER A 651 -11.39 17.34 -21.85
C SER A 651 -11.03 16.22 -20.88
N ASN A 652 -11.70 16.19 -19.72
CA ASN A 652 -11.58 15.11 -18.73
C ASN A 652 -11.97 13.71 -19.27
N GLN A 653 -12.58 13.61 -20.46
CA GLN A 653 -12.88 12.34 -21.11
C GLN A 653 -11.66 11.70 -21.78
N GLU A 654 -10.72 12.52 -22.24
CA GLU A 654 -9.57 12.08 -23.06
C GLU A 654 -8.23 12.27 -22.35
N MET A 655 -8.18 13.15 -21.36
CA MET A 655 -6.96 13.49 -20.61
C MET A 655 -7.24 13.53 -19.11
N ASP A 656 -6.33 12.96 -18.33
CA ASP A 656 -6.37 13.01 -16.88
C ASP A 656 -5.65 14.27 -16.38
N CYS A 657 -6.13 14.85 -15.28
CA CYS A 657 -5.56 16.04 -14.66
C CYS A 657 -4.08 15.86 -14.34
N GLN A 658 -3.68 14.65 -13.93
CA GLN A 658 -2.28 14.35 -13.59
C GLN A 658 -1.33 14.62 -14.76
N THR A 659 -1.75 14.51 -16.02
CA THR A 659 -0.91 14.79 -17.20
C THR A 659 -0.30 16.20 -17.18
N CYS A 660 -0.99 17.18 -16.60
CA CYS A 660 -0.48 18.55 -16.45
C CYS A 660 -0.12 18.91 -15.00
N HIS A 661 -0.71 18.21 -14.03
CA HIS A 661 -0.55 18.54 -12.61
C HIS A 661 0.57 17.75 -11.91
N THR A 662 1.17 16.75 -12.54
CA THR A 662 2.43 16.15 -12.07
C THR A 662 3.59 17.02 -12.50
N ALA A 663 4.08 17.87 -11.60
CA ALA A 663 4.96 19.00 -11.93
C ALA A 663 6.32 18.62 -12.55
N TRP A 664 6.78 17.39 -12.36
CA TRP A 664 8.07 16.90 -12.89
C TRP A 664 8.16 15.37 -12.96
N ALA A 665 7.14 14.64 -12.49
CA ALA A 665 7.11 13.19 -12.54
C ALA A 665 6.89 12.74 -13.99
N THR A 666 7.74 11.85 -14.48
CA THR A 666 7.59 11.26 -15.81
C THR A 666 6.46 10.24 -15.81
N SER A 667 5.33 10.60 -16.41
CA SER A 667 4.15 9.71 -16.57
C SER A 667 4.30 8.67 -17.69
N CYS A 668 5.45 8.63 -18.38
CA CYS A 668 5.63 7.94 -19.66
C CYS A 668 6.39 6.59 -19.57
N PHE A 669 6.43 5.92 -18.42
CA PHE A 669 7.18 4.65 -18.31
C PHE A 669 6.37 3.38 -18.68
N GLY A 670 5.13 3.51 -19.15
CA GLY A 670 4.28 2.38 -19.57
C GLY A 670 4.20 2.12 -21.08
N CYS A 671 4.93 2.89 -21.91
CA CYS A 671 4.96 2.71 -23.37
C CYS A 671 6.32 2.15 -23.89
N HIS A 672 7.18 1.71 -22.98
CA HIS A 672 8.39 0.94 -23.25
C HIS A 672 8.38 -0.33 -22.39
#